data_AF-A0AAD7DKJ5-F1
#
_entry.id   AF-A0AAD7DKJ5-F1
#
_cell.length_a   1.000
_cell.length_b   1.000
_cell.length_c   1.000
_cell.angle_alpha   90.00
_cell.angle_beta   90.00
_cell.angle_gamma   90.00
#
_symmetry.space_group_name_H-M   'P 1'
#
loop_
_entity.id
_entity.type
_entity.pdbx_description
1 polymer ?
#
loop_
_entity_poly.entity_id
_entity_poly.type
_entity_poly.pdbx_seq_one_letter_code
_entity_poly.pdbx_strand_id
1 'polypeptide(L)'
;MRVVTALLALFSVLSVAFLYFATVDTATDLSPQGCRMSYMYPSYVLQAEFDVAWTPLAKRYSLWLYRELDGNGKGWEPTHVADGVPVLFIPGNAGSSRQARSIASSATRQYYDAPYSPASEFRSRALRPLDFFTVEFNEDLSAFHGPTVEAQTAYTARAIDYILSLYPPGQTIIVMGHSMGGIVATSLLPAPNISAIITMSTPHTLPPARFDARIDTVYDRTRAALARAPTPILSLCGGAADAMIPSEGCVLPAAGAAFRRTVFASALEGAWTGVGHQEMVWCHQVRWRVARAALELGGAASPAARGAVLDRWLRDGHALPPLPELGVPAGLTGSPEVLPGEMHLVLRRPQGARTYLLPVPAARPAKMVLFVSQGAIPPVAPQKPLALNAAVFLCDSNGGASDDVRCETFRPSVLKLIPSPIPGRPFPIPKEGSDESEGIVLFEGDIPSGSAGKWVGVRMENGQGEGWITGGLAIDEPFTSDVGTLHLLLGKVSVPMPDLGGLRTHFEFPNLLSNALVVYRVTPRRKLSEQPCPEPLLAPLLVHTSHPSETHYFPLNVLPSHRILLHTHSAAPHIRADPALAPGLRFTVYSSGSLGCNIDWAATLGRWASRYFTALPSWATGVVAVILFHAWGVSDTGAPMPTVAQSLSTFAGTPLWRLVLCSIVLSAVPLPENWYLGNGGEPLFSAIAPLMLLISSGFVCLSWWVLQICMWPLGKLGRLGFRSRRREETSVHRSTVISMGLIFLLIFLFVPWQVAFLGCWTIHLYNCAVAQVHVRGGPAPPPPHVAGNHNHNTHLLLLMTWLLPLAAPVLVVWARTLAVAGLTTPFDGDHFVLGVAPFLLLVDFASWTNGPNFEPQSFERAVSVRWAFAALGAAAFLLGSRKAYFVFDVAKVAVGLVVLVRIGPRYWAGLRGLLLCGLEC
;
A
#
# COMPACT_ATOMS: atom_id res chain seq x y z
N MET A 1 23.67 35.35 -0.54
CA MET A 1 23.30 34.31 0.45
C MET A 1 21.80 34.25 0.76
N ARG A 2 21.11 35.33 1.18
CA ARG A 2 19.63 35.31 1.36
C ARG A 2 18.84 34.89 0.10
N VAL A 3 19.35 35.26 -1.07
CA VAL A 3 18.80 34.84 -2.37
C VAL A 3 18.87 33.32 -2.56
N VAL A 4 19.99 32.68 -2.20
CA VAL A 4 20.18 31.22 -2.36
C VAL A 4 19.20 30.45 -1.47
N THR A 5 19.07 30.82 -0.20
CA THR A 5 18.09 30.19 0.71
C THR A 5 16.65 30.39 0.22
N ALA A 6 16.36 31.52 -0.44
CA ALA A 6 15.04 31.78 -1.00
C ALA A 6 14.75 31.00 -2.28
N LEU A 7 15.73 30.88 -3.18
CA LEU A 7 15.63 30.02 -4.35
C LEU A 7 15.45 28.55 -3.95
N LEU A 8 16.13 28.09 -2.90
CA LEU A 8 15.98 26.71 -2.40
C LEU A 8 14.58 26.46 -1.83
N ALA A 9 14.04 27.40 -1.05
CA ALA A 9 12.67 27.32 -0.53
C ALA A 9 11.64 27.32 -1.67
N LEU A 10 11.78 28.22 -2.65
CA LEU A 10 10.91 28.28 -3.83
C LEU A 10 10.98 26.98 -4.66
N PHE A 11 12.19 26.49 -4.92
CA PHE A 11 12.41 25.21 -5.61
C PHE A 11 11.71 24.05 -4.89
N SER A 12 11.76 24.02 -3.55
CA SER A 12 11.14 22.95 -2.76
C SER A 12 9.62 22.97 -2.85
N VAL A 13 9.00 24.15 -2.77
CA VAL A 13 7.55 24.32 -2.91
C VAL A 13 7.10 23.94 -4.32
N LEU A 14 7.79 24.41 -5.36
CA LEU A 14 7.49 24.08 -6.75
C LEU A 14 7.67 22.58 -7.04
N SER A 15 8.72 21.97 -6.49
CA SER A 15 8.98 20.53 -6.67
C SER A 15 7.89 19.68 -6.03
N VAL A 16 7.48 19.99 -4.79
CA VAL A 16 6.37 19.27 -4.14
C VAL A 16 5.05 19.49 -4.87
N ALA A 17 4.75 20.71 -5.32
CA ALA A 17 3.56 20.98 -6.12
C ALA A 17 3.57 20.16 -7.43
N PHE A 18 4.69 20.14 -8.14
CA PHE A 18 4.85 19.34 -9.35
C PHE A 18 4.68 17.84 -9.09
N LEU A 19 5.33 17.31 -8.05
CA LEU A 19 5.21 15.90 -7.65
C LEU A 19 3.78 15.53 -7.25
N TYR A 20 3.07 16.43 -6.57
CA TYR A 20 1.66 16.26 -6.23
C TYR A 20 0.78 16.20 -7.49
N PHE A 21 0.92 17.15 -8.42
CA PHE A 21 0.16 17.14 -9.67
C PHE A 21 0.48 15.92 -10.53
N ALA A 22 1.75 15.50 -10.61
CA ALA A 22 2.15 14.28 -11.29
C ALA A 22 1.50 13.03 -10.65
N THR A 23 1.40 12.99 -9.31
CA THR A 23 0.71 11.89 -8.62
C THR A 23 -0.79 11.87 -8.97
N VAL A 24 -1.46 13.01 -8.91
CA VAL A 24 -2.91 13.12 -9.20
C VAL A 24 -3.23 12.78 -10.66
N ASP A 25 -2.43 13.25 -11.61
CA ASP A 25 -2.59 12.99 -13.05
C ASP A 25 -2.52 11.49 -13.39
N THR A 26 -1.79 10.72 -12.60
CA THR A 26 -1.48 9.31 -12.90
C THR A 26 -2.43 8.33 -12.23
N ALA A 27 -3.16 8.78 -11.21
CA ALA A 27 -4.07 7.95 -10.43
C ALA A 27 -5.18 7.29 -11.28
N THR A 28 -5.60 7.92 -12.38
CA THR A 28 -6.67 7.41 -13.25
C THR A 28 -6.19 6.56 -14.43
N ASP A 29 -4.96 6.78 -14.91
CA ASP A 29 -4.44 6.14 -16.12
C ASP A 29 -3.54 4.93 -15.82
N LEU A 30 -2.87 4.92 -14.66
CA LEU A 30 -1.89 3.88 -14.32
C LEU A 30 -2.53 2.51 -14.08
N SER A 31 -3.73 2.51 -13.49
CA SER A 31 -4.57 1.33 -13.30
C SER A 31 -6.03 1.77 -13.42
N PRO A 32 -6.60 1.80 -14.63
CA PRO A 32 -7.91 2.41 -14.85
C PRO A 32 -9.01 1.72 -14.04
N GLN A 33 -9.95 2.54 -13.55
CA GLN A 33 -10.99 2.11 -12.62
C GLN A 33 -12.38 2.14 -13.27
N GLY A 34 -13.11 1.03 -13.15
CA GLY A 34 -14.49 0.85 -13.62
C GLY A 34 -15.47 0.48 -12.52
N CYS A 35 -15.22 0.88 -11.26
CA CYS A 35 -16.09 0.46 -10.16
C CYS A 35 -17.53 0.96 -10.30
N ARG A 36 -18.47 0.01 -10.47
CA ARG A 36 -19.91 0.27 -10.43
C ARG A 36 -20.37 0.45 -8.98
N MET A 37 -21.18 1.48 -8.74
CA MET A 37 -21.71 1.77 -7.41
C MET A 37 -22.61 0.65 -6.90
N SER A 38 -22.58 0.44 -5.58
CA SER A 38 -23.44 -0.51 -4.87
C SER A 38 -24.48 0.21 -4.01
N TYR A 39 -25.71 -0.30 -3.98
CA TYR A 39 -26.80 0.23 -3.16
C TYR A 39 -27.35 -0.86 -2.24
N MET A 40 -27.73 -0.48 -1.02
CA MET A 40 -28.20 -1.38 0.03
C MET A 40 -29.10 -0.65 1.04
N TYR A 41 -29.84 -1.41 1.85
CA TYR A 41 -30.62 -0.88 2.98
C TYR A 41 -30.15 -1.55 4.28
N PRO A 42 -29.10 -1.00 4.92
CA PRO A 42 -28.46 -1.67 6.04
C PRO A 42 -29.22 -1.45 7.36
N SER A 43 -29.31 -2.49 8.17
CA SER A 43 -29.71 -2.45 9.57
C SER A 43 -28.62 -3.07 10.44
N TYR A 44 -28.36 -2.49 11.62
CA TYR A 44 -27.30 -2.93 12.52
C TYR A 44 -27.88 -3.27 13.88
N VAL A 45 -27.66 -4.51 14.33
CA VAL A 45 -28.10 -5.02 15.64
C VAL A 45 -26.90 -5.08 16.57
N LEU A 46 -26.91 -4.25 17.62
CA LEU A 46 -25.84 -4.24 18.63
C LEU A 46 -25.83 -5.56 19.40
N GLN A 47 -24.67 -6.19 19.52
CA GLN A 47 -24.46 -7.36 20.36
C GLN A 47 -24.24 -6.92 21.82
N ALA A 48 -25.32 -6.55 22.50
CA ALA A 48 -25.27 -5.94 23.83
C ALA A 48 -24.73 -6.88 24.93
N GLU A 49 -24.82 -8.20 24.73
CA GLU A 49 -24.30 -9.22 25.65
C GLU A 49 -22.78 -9.41 25.52
N PHE A 50 -22.15 -8.87 24.47
CA PHE A 50 -20.69 -8.79 24.37
C PHE A 50 -20.16 -7.60 25.16
N ASP A 51 -20.29 -7.70 26.48
CA ASP A 51 -20.03 -6.61 27.42
C ASP A 51 -18.68 -6.78 28.15
N VAL A 52 -18.55 -6.07 29.27
CA VAL A 52 -17.32 -6.07 30.10
C VAL A 52 -16.99 -7.41 30.73
N ALA A 53 -17.95 -8.35 30.83
CA ALA A 53 -17.69 -9.70 31.31
C ALA A 53 -16.87 -10.51 30.30
N TRP A 54 -17.01 -10.22 29.01
CA TRP A 54 -16.21 -10.84 27.94
C TRP A 54 -14.87 -10.15 27.72
N THR A 55 -14.85 -8.82 27.77
CA THR A 55 -13.62 -8.05 27.54
C THR A 55 -13.67 -6.67 28.19
N PRO A 56 -12.59 -6.22 28.86
CA PRO A 56 -12.53 -4.86 29.41
C PRO A 56 -12.63 -3.78 28.31
N LEU A 57 -12.36 -4.14 27.06
CA LEU A 57 -12.44 -3.26 25.91
C LEU A 57 -13.88 -3.03 25.39
N ALA A 58 -14.90 -3.70 25.94
CA ALA A 58 -16.30 -3.52 25.54
C ALA A 58 -16.86 -2.11 25.84
N LYS A 59 -16.20 -1.33 26.70
CA LYS A 59 -16.49 0.11 26.89
C LYS A 59 -15.92 0.99 25.77
N ARG A 60 -14.89 0.49 25.07
CA ARG A 60 -14.18 1.21 24.00
C ARG A 60 -14.69 0.80 22.63
N TYR A 61 -14.94 -0.47 22.41
CA TYR A 61 -15.31 -1.02 21.11
C TYR A 61 -16.68 -1.67 21.17
N SER A 62 -17.33 -1.81 20.02
CA SER A 62 -18.64 -2.45 19.91
C SER A 62 -18.65 -3.53 18.83
N LEU A 63 -19.60 -4.45 18.93
CA LEU A 63 -19.80 -5.54 17.98
C LEU A 63 -21.22 -5.46 17.44
N TRP A 64 -21.35 -5.47 16.12
CA TRP A 64 -22.63 -5.31 15.44
C TRP A 64 -22.91 -6.49 14.52
N LEU A 65 -24.17 -6.86 14.40
CA LEU A 65 -24.67 -7.82 13.43
C LEU A 65 -25.38 -7.06 12.32
N TYR A 66 -24.94 -7.26 11.08
CA TYR A 66 -25.54 -6.67 9.90
C TYR A 66 -26.80 -7.44 9.48
N ARG A 67 -27.84 -6.70 9.09
CA ARG A 67 -29.08 -7.21 8.50
C ARG A 67 -29.49 -6.37 7.30
N GLU A 68 -29.92 -7.01 6.21
CA GLU A 68 -30.42 -6.29 5.04
C GLU A 68 -31.94 -6.05 5.15
N LEU A 69 -32.37 -4.84 4.79
CA LEU A 69 -33.77 -4.47 4.63
C LEU A 69 -34.13 -4.37 3.13
N ASP A 70 -35.41 -4.39 2.81
CA ASP A 70 -35.93 -4.00 1.51
C ASP A 70 -36.25 -2.49 1.44
N GLY A 71 -36.68 -2.01 0.27
CA GLY A 71 -37.02 -0.60 0.07
C GLY A 71 -38.23 -0.11 0.88
N ASN A 72 -38.98 -1.02 1.51
CA ASN A 72 -40.12 -0.74 2.37
C ASN A 72 -39.78 -0.92 3.86
N GLY A 73 -38.51 -1.20 4.20
CA GLY A 73 -38.05 -1.39 5.58
C GLY A 73 -38.28 -2.79 6.15
N LYS A 74 -38.68 -3.79 5.35
CA LYS A 74 -38.83 -5.18 5.79
C LYS A 74 -37.50 -5.92 5.71
N GLY A 75 -37.15 -6.69 6.75
CA GLY A 75 -35.93 -7.50 6.75
C GLY A 75 -35.93 -8.62 5.72
N TRP A 76 -34.79 -8.90 5.11
CA TRP A 76 -34.57 -10.07 4.25
C TRP A 76 -34.37 -11.37 5.02
N GLU A 77 -33.93 -11.25 6.27
CA GLU A 77 -33.48 -12.32 7.13
C GLU A 77 -33.83 -12.02 8.60
N PRO A 78 -33.91 -13.04 9.48
CA PRO A 78 -34.23 -12.85 10.89
C PRO A 78 -33.23 -11.95 11.61
N THR A 79 -33.70 -11.16 12.58
CA THR A 79 -32.84 -10.27 13.38
C THR A 79 -31.93 -11.02 14.36
N HIS A 80 -32.29 -12.24 14.74
CA HIS A 80 -31.50 -13.11 15.60
C HIS A 80 -30.63 -14.07 14.78
N VAL A 81 -29.56 -14.54 15.41
CA VAL A 81 -28.71 -15.60 14.89
C VAL A 81 -29.50 -16.90 14.96
N ALA A 82 -29.60 -17.62 13.85
CA ALA A 82 -30.34 -18.89 13.77
C ALA A 82 -29.39 -20.00 13.27
N ASP A 83 -29.46 -20.32 11.98
CA ASP A 83 -28.69 -21.41 11.34
C ASP A 83 -27.71 -20.90 10.27
N GLY A 84 -27.12 -19.71 10.47
CA GLY A 84 -26.16 -19.13 9.51
C GLY A 84 -24.72 -19.62 9.68
N VAL A 85 -23.85 -19.21 8.77
CA VAL A 85 -22.39 -19.31 8.90
C VAL A 85 -21.87 -17.96 9.40
N PRO A 86 -21.18 -17.91 10.55
CA PRO A 86 -20.66 -16.66 11.07
C PRO A 86 -19.52 -16.13 10.19
N VAL A 87 -19.59 -14.83 9.91
CA VAL A 87 -18.55 -14.06 9.26
C VAL A 87 -18.21 -12.87 10.16
N LEU A 88 -16.92 -12.64 10.43
CA LEU A 88 -16.47 -11.45 11.14
C LEU A 88 -15.73 -10.52 10.18
N PHE A 89 -16.28 -9.32 9.98
CA PHE A 89 -15.62 -8.24 9.27
C PHE A 89 -14.85 -7.33 10.24
N ILE A 90 -13.62 -6.99 9.88
CA ILE A 90 -12.71 -6.15 10.64
C ILE A 90 -12.36 -4.91 9.80
N PRO A 91 -12.77 -3.69 10.22
CA PRO A 91 -12.56 -2.48 9.45
C PRO A 91 -11.10 -1.98 9.52
N GLY A 92 -10.78 -1.07 8.61
CA GLY A 92 -9.46 -0.48 8.48
C GLY A 92 -9.16 0.68 9.45
N ASN A 93 -8.02 1.33 9.21
CA ASN A 93 -7.63 2.55 9.91
C ASN A 93 -8.70 3.65 9.71
N ALA A 94 -9.17 4.25 10.81
CA ALA A 94 -10.29 5.19 10.78
C ALA A 94 -11.57 4.65 10.11
N GLY A 95 -11.71 3.33 10.03
CA GLY A 95 -12.87 2.67 9.46
C GLY A 95 -13.89 2.32 10.53
N SER A 96 -15.15 2.23 10.11
CA SER A 96 -16.26 1.77 10.93
C SER A 96 -16.81 0.44 10.45
N SER A 97 -17.63 -0.16 11.29
CA SER A 97 -18.48 -1.33 11.03
C SER A 97 -19.20 -1.27 9.68
N ARG A 98 -19.50 -0.05 9.23
CA ARG A 98 -20.15 0.26 7.95
C ARG A 98 -19.34 -0.12 6.72
N GLN A 99 -18.05 -0.42 6.82
CA GLN A 99 -17.27 -0.89 5.67
C GLN A 99 -17.75 -2.28 5.16
N ALA A 100 -18.39 -3.07 6.02
CA ALA A 100 -18.90 -4.40 5.66
C ALA A 100 -20.16 -4.37 4.77
N ARG A 101 -20.92 -3.27 4.79
CA ARG A 101 -22.30 -3.20 4.30
C ARG A 101 -22.51 -3.67 2.87
N SER A 102 -21.61 -3.27 1.97
CA SER A 102 -21.74 -3.56 0.54
C SER A 102 -21.52 -5.04 0.24
N ILE A 103 -20.62 -5.69 0.98
CA ILE A 103 -20.33 -7.12 0.87
C ILE A 103 -21.47 -7.92 1.52
N ALA A 104 -21.86 -7.55 2.75
CA ALA A 104 -22.93 -8.22 3.48
C ALA A 104 -24.27 -8.16 2.72
N SER A 105 -24.64 -6.98 2.22
CA SER A 105 -25.82 -6.80 1.36
C SER A 105 -25.75 -7.65 0.09
N SER A 106 -24.57 -7.75 -0.53
CA SER A 106 -24.38 -8.61 -1.72
C SER A 106 -24.59 -10.08 -1.38
N ALA A 107 -24.11 -10.54 -0.23
CA ALA A 107 -24.27 -11.92 0.20
C ALA A 107 -25.75 -12.25 0.46
N THR A 108 -26.47 -11.40 1.20
CA THR A 108 -27.89 -11.59 1.47
C THR A 108 -28.70 -11.62 0.17
N ARG A 109 -28.47 -10.66 -0.74
CA ARG A 109 -29.22 -10.56 -2.02
C ARG A 109 -28.81 -11.59 -3.07
N GLN A 110 -27.66 -12.24 -2.93
CA GLN A 110 -27.32 -13.41 -3.74
C GLN A 110 -28.00 -14.66 -3.19
N TYR A 111 -28.01 -14.84 -1.86
CA TYR A 111 -28.56 -16.04 -1.22
C TYR A 111 -30.09 -16.10 -1.31
N TYR A 112 -30.78 -14.97 -1.19
CA TYR A 112 -32.24 -14.88 -1.22
C TYR A 112 -32.73 -14.30 -2.56
N ASP A 113 -33.70 -14.96 -3.21
CA ASP A 113 -34.39 -14.43 -4.40
C ASP A 113 -35.40 -13.32 -4.02
N ALA A 114 -35.98 -13.45 -2.83
CA ALA A 114 -36.89 -12.51 -2.20
C ALA A 114 -36.74 -12.62 -0.68
N PRO A 115 -37.20 -11.65 0.13
CA PRO A 115 -37.11 -11.72 1.59
C PRO A 115 -37.57 -13.08 2.15
N TYR A 116 -36.71 -13.73 2.94
CA TYR A 116 -36.91 -15.07 3.52
C TYR A 116 -37.06 -16.24 2.52
N SER A 117 -36.82 -16.04 1.22
CA SER A 117 -36.89 -17.08 0.18
C SER A 117 -35.50 -17.38 -0.40
N PRO A 118 -34.81 -18.43 0.07
CA PRO A 118 -33.49 -18.81 -0.45
C PRO A 118 -33.57 -19.17 -1.93
N ALA A 119 -32.61 -18.71 -2.72
CA ALA A 119 -32.52 -19.03 -4.13
C ALA A 119 -32.29 -20.53 -4.35
N SER A 120 -32.86 -21.04 -5.44
CA SER A 120 -32.86 -22.49 -5.76
C SER A 120 -31.44 -23.09 -5.83
N GLU A 121 -30.47 -22.32 -6.30
CA GLU A 121 -29.05 -22.70 -6.38
C GLU A 121 -28.45 -23.04 -5.01
N PHE A 122 -28.71 -22.24 -3.99
CA PHE A 122 -28.18 -22.48 -2.64
C PHE A 122 -28.96 -23.57 -1.91
N ARG A 123 -30.29 -23.59 -2.10
CA ARG A 123 -31.17 -24.59 -1.50
C ARG A 123 -30.85 -26.01 -1.97
N SER A 124 -30.64 -26.20 -3.27
CA SER A 124 -30.33 -27.51 -3.86
C SER A 124 -29.01 -28.11 -3.35
N ARG A 125 -28.09 -27.25 -2.88
CA ARG A 125 -26.79 -27.62 -2.33
C ARG A 125 -26.72 -27.59 -0.81
N ALA A 126 -27.85 -27.35 -0.14
CA ALA A 126 -27.96 -27.19 1.32
C ALA A 126 -26.96 -26.18 1.92
N LEU A 127 -26.67 -25.10 1.16
CA LEU A 127 -25.85 -24.00 1.68
C LEU A 127 -26.67 -23.15 2.65
N ARG A 128 -26.00 -22.59 3.65
CA ARG A 128 -26.60 -21.75 4.70
C ARG A 128 -26.34 -20.27 4.43
N PRO A 129 -27.20 -19.35 4.90
CA PRO A 129 -26.95 -17.91 4.78
C PRO A 129 -25.73 -17.49 5.63
N LEU A 130 -25.22 -16.28 5.40
CA LEU A 130 -24.11 -15.72 6.17
C LEU A 130 -24.61 -14.75 7.24
N ASP A 131 -24.11 -14.90 8.46
CA ASP A 131 -24.31 -13.93 9.54
C ASP A 131 -23.10 -13.00 9.63
N PHE A 132 -23.23 -11.78 9.12
CA PHE A 132 -22.17 -10.79 9.11
C PHE A 132 -22.09 -10.03 10.44
N PHE A 133 -21.16 -10.43 11.28
CA PHE A 133 -20.70 -9.62 12.40
C PHE A 133 -19.62 -8.65 11.94
N THR A 134 -19.57 -7.48 12.56
CA THR A 134 -18.60 -6.44 12.25
C THR A 134 -18.19 -5.73 13.53
N VAL A 135 -16.88 -5.67 13.78
CA VAL A 135 -16.34 -4.92 14.91
C VAL A 135 -16.30 -3.43 14.58
N GLU A 136 -16.54 -2.60 15.57
CA GLU A 136 -16.43 -1.15 15.50
C GLU A 136 -15.36 -0.68 16.48
N PHE A 137 -14.29 -0.10 15.93
CA PHE A 137 -13.13 0.34 16.70
C PHE A 137 -13.15 1.84 17.00
N ASN A 138 -14.32 2.47 16.98
CA ASN A 138 -14.48 3.93 17.11
C ASN A 138 -13.63 4.70 16.10
N GLU A 139 -13.42 4.11 14.92
CA GLU A 139 -12.55 4.64 13.88
C GLU A 139 -11.12 4.97 14.42
N ASP A 140 -10.58 4.17 15.33
CA ASP A 140 -9.23 4.37 15.83
C ASP A 140 -8.18 4.39 14.69
N LEU A 141 -7.12 5.18 14.88
CA LEU A 141 -6.05 5.40 13.89
C LEU A 141 -4.95 4.33 13.98
N SER A 142 -5.29 3.09 13.62
CA SER A 142 -4.39 1.93 13.73
C SER A 142 -3.16 1.95 12.82
N ALA A 143 -3.16 2.73 11.74
CA ALA A 143 -2.01 2.80 10.82
C ALA A 143 -0.77 3.49 11.43
N PHE A 144 -0.95 4.27 12.51
CA PHE A 144 0.13 5.08 13.10
C PHE A 144 0.62 4.57 14.46
N HIS A 145 -0.06 3.60 15.07
CA HIS A 145 0.14 3.23 16.47
C HIS A 145 0.02 1.73 16.71
N GLY A 146 1.10 1.09 17.15
CA GLY A 146 1.20 -0.35 17.36
C GLY A 146 0.21 -0.90 18.40
N PRO A 147 0.11 -0.32 19.61
CA PRO A 147 -0.83 -0.78 20.63
C PRO A 147 -2.28 -0.68 20.24
N THR A 148 -2.64 0.26 19.35
CA THR A 148 -3.98 0.30 18.81
C THR A 148 -4.28 -1.00 18.06
N VAL A 149 -3.35 -1.48 17.23
CA VAL A 149 -3.49 -2.78 16.54
C VAL A 149 -3.54 -3.94 17.54
N GLU A 150 -2.74 -3.91 18.60
CA GLU A 150 -2.75 -4.93 19.66
C GLU A 150 -4.09 -4.97 20.42
N ALA A 151 -4.63 -3.81 20.81
CA ALA A 151 -5.93 -3.69 21.46
C ALA A 151 -7.08 -4.14 20.55
N GLN A 152 -7.04 -3.77 19.27
CA GLN A 152 -7.99 -4.25 18.26
C GLN A 152 -7.92 -5.78 18.14
N THR A 153 -6.72 -6.35 18.09
CA THR A 153 -6.51 -7.81 18.03
C THR A 153 -7.07 -8.51 19.28
N ALA A 154 -6.80 -7.97 20.48
CA ALA A 154 -7.30 -8.53 21.73
C ALA A 154 -8.84 -8.50 21.82
N TYR A 155 -9.47 -7.39 21.41
CA TYR A 155 -10.93 -7.29 21.36
C TYR A 155 -11.53 -8.26 20.34
N THR A 156 -10.97 -8.31 19.12
CA THR A 156 -11.44 -9.20 18.06
C THR A 156 -11.32 -10.67 18.45
N ALA A 157 -10.25 -11.07 19.14
CA ALA A 157 -10.12 -12.45 19.65
C ALA A 157 -11.30 -12.82 20.57
N ARG A 158 -11.67 -11.93 21.50
CA ARG A 158 -12.84 -12.14 22.39
C ARG A 158 -14.17 -12.07 21.64
N ALA A 159 -14.27 -11.24 20.61
CA ALA A 159 -15.45 -11.17 19.76
C ALA A 159 -15.69 -12.51 19.03
N ILE A 160 -14.62 -13.17 18.56
CA ILE A 160 -14.74 -14.50 17.96
C ILE A 160 -15.25 -15.53 18.97
N ASP A 161 -14.70 -15.54 20.19
CA ASP A 161 -15.17 -16.45 21.25
C ASP A 161 -16.66 -16.25 21.56
N TYR A 162 -17.09 -14.98 21.69
CA TYR A 162 -18.49 -14.63 21.90
C TYR A 162 -19.38 -15.06 20.73
N ILE A 163 -19.00 -14.71 19.48
CA ILE A 163 -19.79 -15.06 18.30
C ILE A 163 -19.99 -16.57 18.25
N LEU A 164 -18.94 -17.36 18.41
CA LEU A 164 -19.01 -18.82 18.33
C LEU A 164 -19.84 -19.43 19.47
N SER A 165 -19.97 -18.76 20.62
CA SER A 165 -20.85 -19.18 21.70
C SER A 165 -22.35 -19.12 21.34
N LEU A 166 -22.70 -18.34 20.31
CA LEU A 166 -24.06 -18.24 19.77
C LEU A 166 -24.40 -19.40 18.81
N TYR A 167 -23.44 -20.27 18.48
CA TYR A 167 -23.60 -21.35 17.50
C TYR A 167 -23.34 -22.73 18.13
N PRO A 168 -23.77 -23.81 17.45
CA PRO A 168 -23.45 -25.16 17.89
C PRO A 168 -21.94 -25.42 18.02
N PRO A 169 -21.51 -26.28 18.96
CA PRO A 169 -20.10 -26.64 19.12
C PRO A 169 -19.46 -27.12 17.81
N GLY A 170 -18.22 -26.68 17.56
CA GLY A 170 -17.48 -27.03 16.34
C GLY A 170 -17.73 -26.11 15.14
N GLN A 171 -18.64 -25.14 15.25
CA GLN A 171 -18.78 -24.09 14.24
C GLN A 171 -17.47 -23.28 14.13
N THR A 172 -17.03 -23.03 12.89
CA THR A 172 -15.88 -22.17 12.57
C THR A 172 -16.34 -20.86 11.92
N ILE A 173 -15.52 -19.82 11.99
CA ILE A 173 -15.83 -18.46 11.50
C ILE A 173 -14.98 -18.06 10.29
N ILE A 174 -15.58 -17.39 9.31
CA ILE A 174 -14.84 -16.74 8.21
C ILE A 174 -14.44 -15.33 8.68
N VAL A 175 -13.18 -14.94 8.50
CA VAL A 175 -12.72 -13.59 8.87
C VAL A 175 -12.40 -12.78 7.62
N MET A 176 -12.89 -11.55 7.56
CA MET A 176 -12.59 -10.59 6.52
C MET A 176 -11.96 -9.34 7.13
N GLY A 177 -10.85 -8.89 6.57
CA GLY A 177 -10.14 -7.69 7.05
C GLY A 177 -9.87 -6.71 5.94
N HIS A 178 -10.23 -5.44 6.14
CA HIS A 178 -9.92 -4.36 5.20
C HIS A 178 -8.77 -3.50 5.74
N SER A 179 -7.79 -3.16 4.90
CA SER A 179 -6.66 -2.30 5.28
C SER A 179 -5.94 -2.86 6.52
N MET A 180 -5.69 -2.04 7.54
CA MET A 180 -5.15 -2.47 8.84
C MET A 180 -6.01 -3.53 9.56
N GLY A 181 -7.30 -3.65 9.25
CA GLY A 181 -8.15 -4.73 9.76
C GLY A 181 -7.73 -6.12 9.30
N GLY A 182 -7.06 -6.22 8.14
CA GLY A 182 -6.43 -7.48 7.72
C GLY A 182 -5.15 -7.81 8.48
N ILE A 183 -4.43 -6.80 9.00
CA ILE A 183 -3.31 -7.02 9.92
C ILE A 183 -3.84 -7.52 11.26
N VAL A 184 -4.94 -6.96 11.77
CA VAL A 184 -5.64 -7.48 12.94
C VAL A 184 -6.08 -8.93 12.70
N ALA A 185 -6.75 -9.22 11.57
CA ALA A 185 -7.20 -10.56 11.21
C ALA A 185 -6.08 -11.61 11.21
N THR A 186 -4.93 -11.27 10.59
CA THR A 186 -3.79 -12.18 10.48
C THR A 186 -2.99 -12.29 11.78
N SER A 187 -3.04 -11.27 12.65
CA SER A 187 -2.42 -11.29 13.98
C SER A 187 -3.13 -12.23 14.97
N LEU A 188 -4.35 -12.68 14.65
CA LEU A 188 -5.06 -13.71 15.41
C LEU A 188 -4.48 -15.12 15.20
N LEU A 189 -3.65 -15.32 14.17
CA LEU A 189 -3.14 -16.63 13.82
C LEU A 189 -1.98 -17.07 14.73
N PRO A 190 -1.86 -18.39 15.00
CA PRO A 190 -2.72 -19.48 14.55
C PRO A 190 -4.04 -19.58 15.35
N ALA A 191 -5.16 -19.77 14.66
CA ALA A 191 -6.48 -19.87 15.27
C ALA A 191 -7.29 -21.02 14.64
N PRO A 192 -7.56 -22.12 15.38
CA PRO A 192 -8.22 -23.31 14.81
C PRO A 192 -9.70 -23.09 14.50
N ASN A 193 -10.32 -22.11 15.15
CA ASN A 193 -11.71 -21.70 14.97
C ASN A 193 -11.92 -20.80 13.74
N ILE A 194 -10.85 -20.27 13.13
CA ILE A 194 -10.93 -19.48 11.88
C ILE A 194 -10.84 -20.41 10.68
N SER A 195 -11.88 -20.41 9.84
CA SER A 195 -12.00 -21.32 8.70
C SER A 195 -11.19 -20.88 7.48
N ALA A 196 -11.20 -19.57 7.20
CA ALA A 196 -10.49 -18.90 6.12
C ALA A 196 -10.39 -17.39 6.41
N ILE A 197 -9.39 -16.72 5.84
CA ILE A 197 -9.23 -15.26 5.92
C ILE A 197 -9.24 -14.65 4.52
N ILE A 198 -10.06 -13.63 4.30
CA ILE A 198 -10.02 -12.78 3.11
C ILE A 198 -9.55 -11.38 3.53
N THR A 199 -8.37 -10.96 3.08
CA THR A 199 -7.87 -9.61 3.33
C THR A 199 -8.05 -8.73 2.09
N MET A 200 -8.31 -7.44 2.28
CA MET A 200 -8.65 -6.50 1.22
C MET A 200 -7.84 -5.21 1.41
N SER A 201 -7.02 -4.84 0.42
CA SER A 201 -6.09 -3.70 0.49
C SER A 201 -5.24 -3.69 1.77
N THR A 202 -4.83 -4.87 2.25
CA THR A 202 -4.11 -5.02 3.52
C THR A 202 -2.60 -4.92 3.29
N PRO A 203 -1.89 -4.03 4.01
CA PRO A 203 -0.46 -3.84 3.86
C PRO A 203 0.36 -4.95 4.55
N HIS A 204 0.40 -6.16 3.98
CA HIS A 204 1.09 -7.33 4.55
C HIS A 204 2.62 -7.21 4.60
N THR A 205 3.23 -6.59 3.59
CA THR A 205 4.70 -6.54 3.48
C THR A 205 5.28 -5.54 4.48
N LEU A 206 4.77 -4.30 4.45
CA LEU A 206 5.29 -3.15 5.18
C LEU A 206 4.15 -2.32 5.80
N PRO A 207 4.32 -1.80 7.04
CA PRO A 207 3.41 -0.82 7.61
C PRO A 207 3.32 0.43 6.72
N PRO A 208 2.13 1.03 6.55
CA PRO A 208 1.95 2.28 5.80
C PRO A 208 2.73 3.44 6.43
N ALA A 209 2.87 3.41 7.76
CA ALA A 209 3.60 4.41 8.53
C ALA A 209 4.31 3.76 9.72
N ARG A 210 5.55 4.22 10.01
CA ARG A 210 6.42 3.69 11.07
C ARG A 210 6.80 4.80 12.05
N PHE A 211 5.80 5.38 12.69
CA PHE A 211 5.98 6.39 13.74
C PHE A 211 6.09 5.81 15.15
N ASP A 212 5.74 4.52 15.32
CA ASP A 212 5.86 3.76 16.57
C ASP A 212 6.69 2.49 16.32
N ALA A 213 7.71 2.24 17.14
CA ALA A 213 8.56 1.05 17.04
C ALA A 213 7.78 -0.27 17.19
N ARG A 214 6.68 -0.26 17.95
CA ARG A 214 5.88 -1.46 18.20
C ARG A 214 5.18 -1.99 16.95
N ILE A 215 4.93 -1.14 15.94
CA ILE A 215 4.33 -1.60 14.68
C ILE A 215 5.23 -2.61 13.96
N ASP A 216 6.55 -2.44 14.02
CA ASP A 216 7.50 -3.39 13.42
C ASP A 216 7.40 -4.75 14.14
N THR A 217 7.22 -4.74 15.47
CA THR A 217 7.06 -5.96 16.28
C THR A 217 5.79 -6.73 15.93
N VAL A 218 4.67 -6.02 15.74
CA VAL A 218 3.41 -6.62 15.27
C VAL A 218 3.62 -7.32 13.92
N TYR A 219 4.21 -6.61 12.96
CA TYR A 219 4.46 -7.16 11.63
C TYR A 219 5.39 -8.37 11.62
N ASP A 220 6.46 -8.35 12.41
CA ASP A 220 7.39 -9.48 12.49
C ASP A 220 6.74 -10.71 13.14
N ARG A 221 5.92 -10.53 14.18
CA ARG A 221 5.13 -11.61 14.78
C ARG A 221 4.13 -12.18 13.78
N THR A 222 3.38 -11.32 13.08
CA THR A 222 2.38 -11.74 12.09
C THR A 222 3.02 -12.47 10.92
N ARG A 223 4.16 -12.02 10.42
CA ARG A 223 4.93 -12.72 9.37
C ARG A 223 5.33 -14.14 9.80
N ALA A 224 5.81 -14.29 11.05
CA ALA A 224 6.20 -15.59 11.61
C ALA A 224 5.00 -16.52 11.88
N ALA A 225 3.84 -15.96 12.23
CA ALA A 225 2.59 -16.71 12.36
C ALA A 225 2.08 -17.17 10.99
N LEU A 226 2.04 -16.25 10.02
CA LEU A 226 1.63 -16.51 8.64
C LEU A 226 2.46 -17.62 8.01
N ALA A 227 3.77 -17.69 8.24
CA ALA A 227 4.59 -18.77 7.67
C ALA A 227 4.08 -20.18 8.06
N ARG A 228 3.57 -20.33 9.30
CA ARG A 228 3.22 -21.64 9.91
C ARG A 228 1.73 -21.97 9.91
N ALA A 229 0.84 -20.98 9.78
CA ALA A 229 -0.59 -21.19 9.93
C ALA A 229 -1.22 -21.99 8.76
N PRO A 230 -1.95 -23.09 9.00
CA PRO A 230 -2.58 -23.88 7.94
C PRO A 230 -3.86 -23.23 7.35
N THR A 231 -4.37 -22.19 8.00
CA THR A 231 -5.58 -21.46 7.59
C THR A 231 -5.44 -20.93 6.16
N PRO A 232 -6.39 -21.21 5.25
CA PRO A 232 -6.42 -20.61 3.92
C PRO A 232 -6.56 -19.09 3.98
N ILE A 233 -5.71 -18.37 3.24
CA ILE A 233 -5.72 -16.90 3.19
C ILE A 233 -5.69 -16.43 1.73
N LEU A 234 -6.57 -15.51 1.39
CA LEU A 234 -6.52 -14.80 0.11
C LEU A 234 -6.48 -13.29 0.35
N SER A 235 -5.51 -12.62 -0.28
CA SER A 235 -5.37 -11.16 -0.24
C SER A 235 -5.77 -10.54 -1.57
N LEU A 236 -6.80 -9.70 -1.54
CA LEU A 236 -7.22 -8.86 -2.65
C LEU A 236 -6.54 -7.49 -2.58
N CYS A 237 -5.90 -7.08 -3.67
CA CYS A 237 -5.14 -5.84 -3.76
C CYS A 237 -5.70 -4.90 -4.81
N GLY A 238 -5.74 -3.59 -4.52
CA GLY A 238 -6.28 -2.57 -5.43
C GLY A 238 -5.38 -2.24 -6.64
N GLY A 239 -4.09 -2.58 -6.54
CA GLY A 239 -3.10 -2.25 -7.57
C GLY A 239 -2.66 -0.80 -7.48
N ALA A 240 -2.20 -0.23 -8.60
CA ALA A 240 -1.72 1.15 -8.65
C ALA A 240 -2.81 2.22 -8.39
N ALA A 241 -4.09 1.85 -8.41
CA ALA A 241 -5.21 2.74 -8.07
C ALA A 241 -5.33 2.98 -6.56
N ASP A 242 -4.78 2.09 -5.72
CA ASP A 242 -4.73 2.30 -4.26
C ASP A 242 -3.60 3.29 -3.91
N ALA A 243 -3.97 4.54 -3.66
CA ALA A 243 -3.04 5.60 -3.30
C ALA A 243 -2.58 5.55 -1.83
N MET A 244 -3.23 4.75 -0.97
CA MET A 244 -2.88 4.64 0.44
C MET A 244 -1.92 3.48 0.70
N ILE A 245 -2.18 2.33 0.08
CA ILE A 245 -1.37 1.12 0.20
C ILE A 245 -0.71 0.84 -1.16
N PRO A 246 0.60 1.09 -1.30
CA PRO A 246 1.33 0.73 -2.51
C PRO A 246 1.17 -0.76 -2.85
N SER A 247 1.11 -1.07 -4.14
CA SER A 247 0.87 -2.41 -4.69
C SER A 247 1.82 -3.47 -4.10
N GLU A 248 3.10 -3.12 -4.02
CA GLU A 248 4.18 -3.91 -3.42
C GLU A 248 3.98 -4.22 -1.91
N GLY A 249 3.20 -3.39 -1.22
CA GLY A 249 2.90 -3.52 0.20
C GLY A 249 1.78 -4.52 0.51
N CYS A 250 0.94 -4.86 -0.48
CA CYS A 250 -0.26 -5.68 -0.29
C CYS A 250 -0.02 -7.20 -0.48
N VAL A 251 1.17 -7.58 -0.94
CA VAL A 251 1.54 -8.96 -1.29
C VAL A 251 1.75 -9.82 -0.04
N LEU A 252 1.17 -11.02 -0.02
CA LEU A 252 1.37 -12.00 1.04
C LEU A 252 2.77 -12.63 0.92
N PRO A 253 3.40 -13.03 2.05
CA PRO A 253 4.64 -13.80 2.00
C PRO A 253 4.40 -15.16 1.31
N ALA A 254 5.48 -15.74 0.77
CA ALA A 254 5.44 -17.00 0.03
C ALA A 254 4.65 -18.11 0.77
N ALA A 255 3.80 -18.81 0.02
CA ALA A 255 3.00 -19.90 0.53
C ALA A 255 3.91 -21.08 0.90
N GLY A 256 3.80 -21.57 2.14
CA GLY A 256 4.27 -22.91 2.49
C GLY A 256 3.29 -23.95 1.95
N ALA A 257 2.96 -24.96 2.76
CA ALA A 257 1.95 -25.97 2.38
C ALA A 257 0.49 -25.47 2.42
N ALA A 258 0.22 -24.31 3.02
CA ALA A 258 -1.13 -23.77 3.16
C ALA A 258 -1.56 -22.96 1.93
N PHE A 259 -2.86 -22.92 1.63
CA PHE A 259 -3.39 -22.07 0.57
C PHE A 259 -3.19 -20.59 0.93
N ARG A 260 -2.27 -19.92 0.23
CA ARG A 260 -2.05 -18.47 0.35
C ARG A 260 -1.90 -17.88 -1.04
N ARG A 261 -2.77 -16.94 -1.40
CA ARG A 261 -2.73 -16.27 -2.71
C ARG A 261 -2.96 -14.77 -2.59
N THR A 262 -2.19 -14.02 -3.35
CA THR A 262 -2.44 -12.60 -3.61
C THR A 262 -3.06 -12.47 -4.97
N VAL A 263 -4.13 -11.68 -5.09
CA VAL A 263 -4.83 -11.40 -6.34
C VAL A 263 -5.12 -9.91 -6.43
N PHE A 264 -4.68 -9.29 -7.52
CA PHE A 264 -4.97 -7.88 -7.77
C PHE A 264 -6.31 -7.74 -8.51
N ALA A 265 -7.08 -6.70 -8.19
CA ALA A 265 -8.41 -6.49 -8.76
C ALA A 265 -8.39 -6.28 -10.30
N SER A 266 -7.26 -5.80 -10.83
CA SER A 266 -6.99 -5.71 -12.28
C SER A 266 -6.85 -7.09 -12.95
N ALA A 267 -6.35 -8.09 -12.22
CA ALA A 267 -6.22 -9.47 -12.68
C ALA A 267 -7.44 -10.35 -12.35
N LEU A 268 -8.21 -9.99 -11.31
CA LEU A 268 -9.37 -10.73 -10.83
C LEU A 268 -10.34 -10.97 -12.00
N GLU A 269 -10.50 -12.24 -12.37
CA GLU A 269 -11.32 -12.65 -13.52
C GLU A 269 -12.75 -12.12 -13.36
N GLY A 270 -13.26 -11.43 -14.38
CA GLY A 270 -14.57 -10.78 -14.40
C GLY A 270 -14.74 -9.59 -13.44
N ALA A 271 -13.63 -9.01 -12.98
CA ALA A 271 -13.59 -7.65 -12.43
C ALA A 271 -12.73 -6.73 -13.30
N TRP A 272 -11.48 -7.16 -13.57
CA TRP A 272 -10.51 -6.50 -14.46
C TRP A 272 -10.42 -4.97 -14.29
N THR A 273 -10.43 -4.49 -13.06
CA THR A 273 -10.45 -3.06 -12.73
C THR A 273 -9.43 -2.72 -11.67
N GLY A 274 -8.72 -1.60 -11.84
CA GLY A 274 -8.07 -0.95 -10.72
C GLY A 274 -9.09 -0.55 -9.67
N VAL A 275 -8.73 -0.62 -8.40
CA VAL A 275 -9.64 -0.27 -7.30
C VAL A 275 -8.87 0.56 -6.28
N GLY A 276 -9.39 1.75 -5.97
CA GLY A 276 -8.85 2.59 -4.91
C GLY A 276 -9.03 1.98 -3.51
N HIS A 277 -8.40 2.59 -2.51
CA HIS A 277 -8.35 2.04 -1.16
C HIS A 277 -9.74 1.81 -0.56
N GLN A 278 -10.60 2.83 -0.63
CA GLN A 278 -11.94 2.75 -0.05
C GLN A 278 -12.89 1.95 -0.94
N GLU A 279 -12.66 1.98 -2.24
CA GLU A 279 -13.45 1.32 -3.26
C GLU A 279 -13.37 -0.20 -3.14
N MET A 280 -12.30 -0.74 -2.56
CA MET A 280 -12.11 -2.17 -2.35
C MET A 280 -13.32 -2.86 -1.70
N VAL A 281 -14.01 -2.19 -0.77
CA VAL A 281 -15.14 -2.79 -0.03
C VAL A 281 -16.52 -2.55 -0.67
N TRP A 282 -16.64 -1.66 -1.66
CA TRP A 282 -17.94 -1.31 -2.26
C TRP A 282 -18.00 -1.45 -3.79
N CYS A 283 -16.85 -1.51 -4.46
CA CYS A 283 -16.75 -1.73 -5.90
C CYS A 283 -17.52 -3.00 -6.26
N HIS A 284 -18.55 -2.86 -7.09
CA HIS A 284 -19.48 -3.96 -7.33
C HIS A 284 -18.78 -5.21 -7.87
N GLN A 285 -17.88 -5.02 -8.83
CA GLN A 285 -17.09 -6.07 -9.48
C GLN A 285 -16.30 -6.93 -8.47
N VAL A 286 -15.81 -6.31 -7.39
CA VAL A 286 -15.04 -7.00 -6.34
C VAL A 286 -15.96 -7.57 -5.27
N ARG A 287 -16.82 -6.73 -4.67
CA ARG A 287 -17.67 -7.14 -3.54
C ARG A 287 -18.58 -8.31 -3.88
N TRP A 288 -19.07 -8.39 -5.13
CA TRP A 288 -19.98 -9.44 -5.56
C TRP A 288 -19.27 -10.81 -5.49
N ARG A 289 -18.01 -10.85 -5.94
CA ARG A 289 -17.17 -12.06 -5.92
C ARG A 289 -16.74 -12.44 -4.51
N VAL A 290 -16.40 -11.46 -3.68
CA VAL A 290 -16.09 -11.69 -2.26
C VAL A 290 -17.28 -12.30 -1.51
N ALA A 291 -18.47 -11.72 -1.70
CA ALA A 291 -19.70 -12.24 -1.12
C ALA A 291 -20.00 -13.67 -1.61
N ARG A 292 -19.83 -13.92 -2.91
CA ARG A 292 -20.04 -15.24 -3.49
C ARG A 292 -19.05 -16.29 -2.96
N ALA A 293 -17.77 -15.92 -2.85
CA ALA A 293 -16.74 -16.78 -2.24
C ALA A 293 -17.09 -17.12 -0.79
N ALA A 294 -17.57 -16.16 -0.01
CA ALA A 294 -17.94 -16.37 1.39
C ALA A 294 -19.13 -17.32 1.55
N LEU A 295 -20.16 -17.20 0.71
CA LEU A 295 -21.33 -18.09 0.71
C LEU A 295 -20.91 -19.55 0.46
N GLU A 296 -19.99 -19.73 -0.49
CA GLU A 296 -19.50 -21.03 -0.91
C GLU A 296 -18.52 -21.65 0.10
N LEU A 297 -17.75 -20.81 0.80
CA LEU A 297 -16.90 -21.25 1.92
C LEU A 297 -17.72 -21.87 3.06
N GLY A 298 -18.96 -21.41 3.26
CA GLY A 298 -19.88 -21.95 4.26
C GLY A 298 -20.19 -23.44 4.10
N GLY A 299 -20.03 -23.99 2.88
CA GLY A 299 -20.21 -25.41 2.58
C GLY A 299 -18.91 -26.24 2.57
N ALA A 300 -17.73 -25.62 2.74
CA ALA A 300 -16.44 -26.29 2.61
C ALA A 300 -15.85 -26.75 3.96
N ALA A 301 -15.70 -28.06 4.12
CA ALA A 301 -15.27 -28.66 5.38
C ALA A 301 -13.74 -28.69 5.60
N SER A 302 -12.93 -28.86 4.55
CA SER A 302 -11.47 -29.00 4.67
C SER A 302 -10.71 -27.74 4.21
N PRO A 303 -9.48 -27.49 4.71
CA PRO A 303 -8.65 -26.38 4.24
C PRO A 303 -8.39 -26.40 2.73
N ALA A 304 -8.20 -27.58 2.15
CA ALA A 304 -8.01 -27.74 0.71
C ALA A 304 -9.27 -27.37 -0.09
N ALA A 305 -10.45 -27.81 0.37
CA ALA A 305 -11.72 -27.43 -0.26
C ALA A 305 -11.99 -25.92 -0.16
N ARG A 306 -11.66 -25.31 0.99
CA ARG A 306 -11.75 -23.85 1.18
C ARG A 306 -10.79 -23.10 0.26
N GLY A 307 -9.57 -23.59 0.09
CA GLY A 307 -8.62 -23.08 -0.90
C GLY A 307 -9.16 -23.17 -2.34
N ALA A 308 -9.77 -24.29 -2.71
CA ALA A 308 -10.40 -24.46 -4.03
C ALA A 308 -11.59 -23.50 -4.25
N VAL A 309 -12.39 -23.22 -3.20
CA VAL A 309 -13.46 -22.21 -3.27
C VAL A 309 -12.89 -20.81 -3.48
N LEU A 310 -11.86 -20.43 -2.71
CA LEU A 310 -11.19 -19.15 -2.86
C LEU A 310 -10.59 -18.99 -4.26
N ASP A 311 -9.90 -20.02 -4.77
CA ASP A 311 -9.32 -20.01 -6.11
C ASP A 311 -10.40 -19.96 -7.20
N ARG A 312 -11.53 -20.65 -7.03
CA ARG A 312 -12.62 -20.61 -8.02
C ARG A 312 -13.21 -19.20 -8.18
N TRP A 313 -13.49 -18.51 -7.07
CA TRP A 313 -14.25 -17.26 -7.09
C TRP A 313 -13.39 -16.00 -7.14
N LEU A 314 -12.14 -16.10 -6.67
CA LEU A 314 -11.21 -14.98 -6.53
C LEU A 314 -9.87 -15.23 -7.25
N ARG A 315 -9.86 -15.98 -8.36
CA ARG A 315 -8.68 -16.23 -9.21
C ARG A 315 -8.28 -15.04 -10.08
N ASP A 316 -6.99 -15.00 -10.41
CA ASP A 316 -6.35 -14.09 -11.36
C ASP A 316 -6.08 -14.73 -12.75
N GLY A 317 -6.35 -16.03 -12.89
CA GLY A 317 -6.14 -16.78 -14.12
C GLY A 317 -4.70 -17.15 -14.44
N HIS A 318 -3.75 -16.99 -13.52
CA HIS A 318 -2.35 -17.41 -13.73
C HIS A 318 -2.10 -18.87 -13.38
N ALA A 319 -2.98 -19.50 -12.59
CA ALA A 319 -2.96 -20.94 -12.34
C ALA A 319 -4.09 -21.64 -13.08
N LEU A 320 -3.82 -22.86 -13.54
CA LEU A 320 -4.85 -23.72 -14.13
C LEU A 320 -5.89 -24.13 -13.08
N PRO A 321 -7.19 -24.11 -13.39
CA PRO A 321 -8.20 -24.73 -12.53
C PRO A 321 -7.99 -26.25 -12.45
N PRO A 322 -8.57 -26.92 -11.44
CA PRO A 322 -8.71 -28.38 -11.46
C PRO A 322 -9.41 -28.82 -12.74
N LEU A 323 -8.67 -29.47 -13.65
CA LEU A 323 -9.21 -29.91 -14.93
C LEU A 323 -10.00 -31.20 -14.75
N PRO A 324 -11.24 -31.29 -15.26
CA PRO A 324 -11.97 -32.55 -15.27
C PRO A 324 -11.26 -33.57 -16.18
N GLU A 325 -11.28 -34.85 -15.80
CA GLU A 325 -10.98 -35.94 -16.73
C GLU A 325 -12.13 -36.04 -17.74
N LEU A 326 -12.12 -35.15 -18.73
CA LEU A 326 -13.04 -35.25 -19.87
C LEU A 326 -12.64 -36.49 -20.67
N GLY A 327 -13.47 -37.54 -20.60
CA GLY A 327 -13.36 -38.68 -21.49
C GLY A 327 -13.55 -38.25 -22.93
N VAL A 328 -12.74 -38.81 -23.83
CA VAL A 328 -12.92 -38.61 -25.27
C VAL A 328 -14.32 -39.13 -25.64
N PRO A 329 -15.21 -38.32 -26.23
CA PRO A 329 -16.55 -38.78 -26.59
C PRO A 329 -16.49 -40.03 -27.47
N ALA A 330 -17.28 -41.05 -27.15
CA ALA A 330 -17.36 -42.29 -27.92
C ALA A 330 -17.88 -42.00 -29.34
N GLY A 331 -16.99 -42.08 -30.33
CA GLY A 331 -17.27 -41.73 -31.72
C GLY A 331 -17.40 -40.23 -31.93
N LEU A 332 -16.55 -39.66 -32.77
CA LEU A 332 -16.84 -38.39 -33.42
C LEU A 332 -18.07 -38.65 -34.32
N THR A 333 -19.30 -38.49 -33.80
CA THR A 333 -20.56 -38.84 -34.47
C THR A 333 -20.93 -37.90 -35.65
N GLY A 334 -19.93 -37.39 -36.36
CA GLY A 334 -20.05 -36.59 -37.57
C GLY A 334 -18.67 -36.50 -38.24
N SER A 335 -18.65 -36.44 -39.58
CA SER A 335 -17.41 -36.27 -40.35
C SER A 335 -16.71 -34.96 -39.94
N PRO A 336 -15.49 -35.00 -39.36
CA PRO A 336 -14.78 -33.81 -38.94
C PRO A 336 -14.41 -32.92 -40.15
N GLU A 337 -14.52 -31.61 -40.00
CA GLU A 337 -14.15 -30.64 -41.03
C GLU A 337 -12.66 -30.30 -40.90
N VAL A 338 -11.85 -30.68 -41.89
CA VAL A 338 -10.42 -30.38 -41.91
C VAL A 338 -10.20 -29.00 -42.52
N LEU A 339 -9.60 -28.09 -41.75
CA LEU A 339 -9.25 -26.75 -42.22
C LEU A 339 -7.95 -26.79 -43.06
N PRO A 340 -7.83 -25.93 -44.09
CA PRO A 340 -6.58 -25.77 -44.82
C PRO A 340 -5.41 -25.36 -43.89
N GLY A 341 -4.18 -25.72 -44.29
CA GLY A 341 -2.97 -25.27 -43.60
C GLY A 341 -2.93 -23.76 -43.46
N GLU A 342 -2.49 -23.28 -42.28
CA GLU A 342 -2.34 -21.84 -41.95
C GLU A 342 -3.65 -21.04 -41.81
N MET A 343 -4.82 -21.67 -41.96
CA MET A 343 -6.11 -21.01 -41.75
C MET A 343 -6.52 -21.00 -40.27
N HIS A 344 -7.02 -19.87 -39.79
CA HIS A 344 -7.65 -19.77 -38.48
C HIS A 344 -9.09 -20.29 -38.50
N LEU A 345 -9.49 -20.98 -37.44
CA LEU A 345 -10.90 -21.29 -37.17
C LEU A 345 -11.62 -19.99 -36.82
N VAL A 346 -12.67 -19.65 -37.55
CA VAL A 346 -13.51 -18.45 -37.28
C VAL A 346 -14.99 -18.80 -37.43
N LEU A 347 -15.69 -18.95 -36.31
CA LEU A 347 -17.12 -19.26 -36.24
C LEU A 347 -17.87 -18.06 -35.64
N ARG A 348 -18.55 -17.26 -36.48
CA ARG A 348 -19.29 -16.07 -36.03
C ARG A 348 -20.67 -16.36 -35.44
N ARG A 349 -21.28 -17.48 -35.84
CA ARG A 349 -22.62 -17.93 -35.39
C ARG A 349 -22.59 -19.46 -35.26
N PRO A 350 -21.98 -19.98 -34.18
CA PRO A 350 -21.82 -21.41 -33.97
C PRO A 350 -23.18 -22.11 -33.86
N GLN A 351 -23.42 -23.15 -34.66
CA GLN A 351 -24.68 -23.90 -34.69
C GLN A 351 -24.47 -25.42 -34.56
N GLY A 352 -25.28 -26.07 -33.73
CA GLY A 352 -25.26 -27.51 -33.52
C GLY A 352 -23.99 -28.00 -32.81
N ALA A 353 -23.59 -29.24 -33.12
CA ALA A 353 -22.33 -29.82 -32.66
C ALA A 353 -21.46 -30.17 -33.88
N ARG A 354 -20.21 -29.71 -33.89
CA ARG A 354 -19.25 -29.92 -34.99
C ARG A 354 -17.83 -30.03 -34.47
N THR A 355 -16.98 -30.75 -35.20
CA THR A 355 -15.54 -30.87 -34.90
C THR A 355 -14.73 -30.34 -36.07
N TYR A 356 -13.78 -29.45 -35.76
CA TYR A 356 -12.86 -28.85 -36.72
C TYR A 356 -11.45 -29.33 -36.45
N LEU A 357 -10.73 -29.77 -37.48
CA LEU A 357 -9.35 -30.26 -37.37
C LEU A 357 -8.39 -29.24 -37.98
N LEU A 358 -7.48 -28.70 -37.16
CA LEU A 358 -6.44 -27.76 -37.56
C LEU A 358 -5.12 -28.51 -37.76
N PRO A 359 -4.53 -28.54 -38.97
CA PRO A 359 -3.28 -29.27 -39.22
C PRO A 359 -2.10 -28.63 -38.50
N VAL A 360 -1.29 -29.44 -37.82
CA VAL A 360 -0.08 -28.98 -37.12
C VAL A 360 1.08 -28.81 -38.12
N PRO A 361 1.68 -27.61 -38.24
CA PRO A 361 2.78 -27.37 -39.16
C PRO A 361 4.06 -28.08 -38.71
N ALA A 362 4.87 -28.55 -39.67
CA ALA A 362 6.05 -29.37 -39.41
C ALA A 362 7.30 -28.59 -38.93
N ALA A 363 7.28 -27.25 -38.93
CA ALA A 363 8.50 -26.45 -39.00
C ALA A 363 8.90 -25.65 -37.74
N ARG A 364 8.00 -25.40 -36.77
CA ARG A 364 8.29 -24.52 -35.59
C ARG A 364 7.47 -24.89 -34.34
N PRO A 365 7.98 -24.59 -33.12
CA PRO A 365 7.19 -24.66 -31.91
C PRO A 365 6.01 -23.69 -32.01
N ALA A 366 4.81 -24.21 -31.78
CA ALA A 366 3.57 -23.47 -31.88
C ALA A 366 2.68 -23.76 -30.67
N LYS A 367 1.86 -22.77 -30.31
CA LYS A 367 0.78 -22.89 -29.35
C LYS A 367 -0.56 -22.86 -30.08
N MET A 368 -1.48 -23.71 -29.67
CA MET A 368 -2.89 -23.54 -30.01
C MET A 368 -3.44 -22.39 -29.16
N VAL A 369 -4.07 -21.40 -29.80
CA VAL A 369 -4.80 -20.32 -29.12
C VAL A 369 -6.26 -20.42 -29.54
N LEU A 370 -7.17 -20.49 -28.59
CA LEU A 370 -8.62 -20.56 -28.82
C LEU A 370 -9.35 -19.56 -27.92
N PHE A 371 -10.30 -18.84 -28.50
CA PHE A 371 -11.17 -17.90 -27.84
C PHE A 371 -12.63 -18.31 -28.03
N VAL A 372 -13.38 -18.35 -26.93
CA VAL A 372 -14.82 -18.63 -26.94
C VAL A 372 -15.55 -17.48 -26.25
N SER A 373 -16.37 -16.74 -27.00
CA SER A 373 -17.10 -15.59 -26.48
C SER A 373 -18.35 -16.02 -25.72
N GLN A 374 -18.43 -15.63 -24.44
CA GLN A 374 -19.52 -15.92 -23.50
C GLN A 374 -19.90 -17.40 -23.29
N GLY A 375 -19.32 -18.34 -24.04
CA GLY A 375 -19.46 -19.78 -23.82
C GLY A 375 -18.49 -20.32 -22.77
N ALA A 376 -18.29 -21.63 -22.78
CA ALA A 376 -17.41 -22.32 -21.84
C ALA A 376 -16.35 -23.18 -22.53
N ILE A 377 -15.17 -23.25 -21.92
CA ILE A 377 -14.23 -24.37 -22.07
C ILE A 377 -14.11 -24.97 -20.66
N PRO A 378 -14.85 -26.05 -20.35
CA PRO A 378 -14.96 -26.55 -18.98
C PRO A 378 -13.58 -26.79 -18.34
N PRO A 379 -13.39 -26.37 -17.07
CA PRO A 379 -14.40 -25.86 -16.14
C PRO A 379 -14.58 -24.33 -16.16
N VAL A 380 -13.95 -23.61 -17.09
CA VAL A 380 -13.96 -22.13 -17.13
C VAL A 380 -15.10 -21.61 -18.00
N ALA A 381 -15.88 -20.70 -17.43
CA ALA A 381 -17.01 -20.03 -18.06
C ALA A 381 -17.32 -18.71 -17.33
N PRO A 382 -17.96 -17.72 -17.99
CA PRO A 382 -18.61 -16.61 -17.30
C PRO A 382 -19.68 -17.09 -16.31
N GLN A 383 -20.19 -16.21 -15.44
CA GLN A 383 -21.17 -16.61 -14.41
C GLN A 383 -22.47 -17.16 -15.01
N LYS A 384 -22.95 -16.55 -16.10
CA LYS A 384 -24.11 -17.02 -16.87
C LYS A 384 -23.67 -17.25 -18.32
N PRO A 385 -23.02 -18.39 -18.61
CA PRO A 385 -22.50 -18.64 -19.94
C PRO A 385 -23.64 -18.93 -20.93
N LEU A 386 -23.38 -18.69 -22.21
CA LEU A 386 -24.18 -19.26 -23.29
C LEU A 386 -24.08 -20.80 -23.24
N ALA A 387 -25.06 -21.49 -23.84
CA ALA A 387 -25.03 -22.95 -23.95
C ALA A 387 -23.82 -23.49 -24.74
N LEU A 388 -23.13 -22.62 -25.48
CA LEU A 388 -21.97 -22.90 -26.30
C LEU A 388 -20.79 -23.46 -25.48
N ASN A 389 -20.42 -24.71 -25.75
CA ASN A 389 -19.25 -25.35 -25.14
C ASN A 389 -18.21 -25.67 -26.21
N ALA A 390 -16.92 -25.52 -25.86
CA ALA A 390 -15.83 -25.98 -26.69
C ALA A 390 -14.86 -26.88 -25.90
N ALA A 391 -14.32 -27.89 -26.58
CA ALA A 391 -13.29 -28.79 -26.07
C ALA A 391 -12.18 -28.94 -27.11
N VAL A 392 -10.94 -29.08 -26.64
CA VAL A 392 -9.75 -29.16 -27.50
C VAL A 392 -9.09 -30.52 -27.32
N PHE A 393 -8.72 -31.14 -28.44
CA PHE A 393 -8.15 -32.46 -28.52
C PHE A 393 -6.92 -32.48 -29.43
N LEU A 394 -6.01 -33.42 -29.20
CA LEU A 394 -4.93 -33.75 -30.11
C LEU A 394 -5.29 -35.03 -30.85
N CYS A 395 -5.34 -34.97 -32.18
CA CYS A 395 -5.88 -36.02 -33.03
C CYS A 395 -4.85 -36.56 -34.03
N ASP A 396 -4.89 -37.86 -34.29
CA ASP A 396 -3.97 -38.59 -35.18
C ASP A 396 -4.75 -39.48 -36.16
N SER A 397 -4.16 -39.77 -37.33
CA SER A 397 -4.74 -40.64 -38.36
C SER A 397 -4.06 -42.00 -38.31
N ASN A 398 -4.86 -43.05 -38.09
CA ASN A 398 -4.42 -44.42 -38.32
C ASN A 398 -4.41 -44.69 -39.82
N GLY A 399 -3.31 -44.41 -40.51
CA GLY A 399 -3.06 -44.94 -41.86
C GLY A 399 -4.09 -44.55 -42.93
N GLY A 400 -4.20 -43.25 -43.24
CA GLY A 400 -4.55 -42.79 -44.58
C GLY A 400 -6.04 -42.70 -44.97
N ALA A 401 -6.99 -43.14 -44.13
CA ALA A 401 -8.43 -42.90 -44.35
C ALA A 401 -8.98 -41.87 -43.34
N SER A 402 -9.77 -40.92 -43.82
CA SER A 402 -10.34 -39.79 -43.03
C SER A 402 -11.38 -40.18 -41.98
N ASP A 403 -11.81 -41.44 -41.94
CA ASP A 403 -12.94 -41.89 -41.14
C ASP A 403 -12.56 -42.49 -39.77
N ASP A 404 -11.26 -42.74 -39.49
CA ASP A 404 -10.77 -43.31 -38.21
C ASP A 404 -9.74 -42.39 -37.52
N VAL A 405 -10.22 -41.24 -37.04
CA VAL A 405 -9.41 -40.24 -36.30
C VAL A 405 -9.43 -40.57 -34.81
N ARG A 406 -8.26 -40.85 -34.22
CA ARG A 406 -8.11 -41.03 -32.78
C ARG A 406 -7.70 -39.72 -32.13
N CYS A 407 -8.45 -39.28 -31.13
CA CYS A 407 -8.19 -38.04 -30.41
C CYS A 407 -7.96 -38.28 -28.91
N GLU A 408 -7.06 -37.52 -28.31
CA GLU A 408 -6.79 -37.48 -26.88
C GLU A 408 -7.02 -36.06 -26.34
N THR A 409 -7.35 -35.94 -25.05
CA THR A 409 -7.60 -34.64 -24.42
C THR A 409 -6.36 -33.75 -24.44
N PHE A 410 -6.48 -32.53 -24.98
CA PHE A 410 -5.37 -31.60 -25.08
C PHE A 410 -5.28 -30.72 -23.83
N ARG A 411 -4.17 -30.82 -23.10
CA ARG A 411 -3.99 -30.07 -21.84
C ARG A 411 -3.63 -28.61 -22.10
N PRO A 412 -4.35 -27.64 -21.51
CA PRO A 412 -4.00 -26.22 -21.62
C PRO A 412 -2.74 -25.89 -20.82
N SER A 413 -1.92 -24.99 -21.35
CA SER A 413 -0.94 -24.19 -20.59
C SER A 413 -1.59 -22.98 -19.94
N VAL A 414 -2.64 -22.41 -20.56
CA VAL A 414 -3.43 -21.30 -20.03
C VAL A 414 -4.91 -21.62 -20.25
N LEU A 415 -5.72 -21.48 -19.21
CA LEU A 415 -7.17 -21.57 -19.29
C LEU A 415 -7.80 -20.56 -18.32
N LYS A 416 -8.30 -19.45 -18.86
CA LYS A 416 -8.80 -18.31 -18.06
C LYS A 416 -9.82 -17.46 -18.80
N LEU A 417 -10.54 -16.61 -18.07
CA LEU A 417 -11.33 -15.54 -18.66
C LEU A 417 -10.46 -14.30 -18.95
N ILE A 418 -10.70 -13.67 -20.10
CA ILE A 418 -10.18 -12.34 -20.45
C ILE A 418 -11.35 -11.39 -20.76
N PRO A 419 -11.17 -10.07 -20.59
CA PRO A 419 -12.24 -9.12 -20.91
C PRO A 419 -12.50 -9.06 -22.42
N SER A 420 -13.70 -8.57 -22.77
CA SER A 420 -14.10 -8.25 -24.14
C SER A 420 -14.38 -6.75 -24.29
N PRO A 421 -13.36 -5.87 -24.36
CA PRO A 421 -13.56 -4.43 -24.42
C PRO A 421 -14.40 -3.98 -25.61
N ILE A 422 -15.29 -3.01 -25.38
CA ILE A 422 -16.09 -2.40 -26.43
C ILE A 422 -15.18 -1.54 -27.33
N PRO A 423 -15.14 -1.78 -28.65
CA PRO A 423 -14.31 -1.00 -29.56
C PRO A 423 -14.53 0.51 -29.44
N GLY A 424 -13.44 1.28 -29.36
CA GLY A 424 -13.48 2.74 -29.28
C GLY A 424 -13.79 3.31 -27.89
N ARG A 425 -14.06 2.47 -26.88
CA ARG A 425 -14.23 2.89 -25.47
C ARG A 425 -13.00 2.54 -24.63
N PRO A 426 -12.71 3.29 -23.56
CA PRO A 426 -11.70 2.89 -22.57
C PRO A 426 -12.12 1.60 -21.85
N PHE A 427 -11.14 0.89 -21.30
CA PHE A 427 -11.39 -0.30 -20.50
C PHE A 427 -10.59 -0.27 -19.19
N PRO A 428 -11.19 -0.66 -18.06
CA PRO A 428 -12.63 -0.81 -17.86
C PRO A 428 -13.41 0.49 -18.11
N ILE A 429 -14.71 0.37 -18.39
CA ILE A 429 -15.56 1.56 -18.61
C ILE A 429 -15.74 2.27 -17.26
N PRO A 430 -15.40 3.57 -17.14
CA PRO A 430 -15.51 4.29 -15.88
C PRO A 430 -16.93 4.23 -15.30
N LYS A 431 -17.05 3.89 -14.01
CA LYS A 431 -18.31 3.75 -13.24
C LYS A 431 -19.27 2.63 -13.69
N GLU A 432 -18.98 1.93 -14.78
CA GLU A 432 -19.78 0.81 -15.28
C GLU A 432 -19.05 -0.53 -15.07
N GLY A 433 -17.77 -0.59 -15.41
CA GLY A 433 -16.91 -1.76 -15.24
C GLY A 433 -17.25 -2.90 -16.18
N SER A 434 -17.03 -4.12 -15.71
CA SER A 434 -17.49 -5.36 -16.36
C SER A 434 -18.65 -5.97 -15.58
N ASP A 435 -19.50 -6.73 -16.28
CA ASP A 435 -20.54 -7.58 -15.68
C ASP A 435 -19.99 -9.00 -15.37
N GLU A 436 -20.57 -9.68 -14.39
CA GLU A 436 -20.13 -11.02 -13.98
C GLU A 436 -20.29 -12.08 -15.09
N SER A 437 -21.18 -11.83 -16.05
CA SER A 437 -21.46 -12.71 -17.18
C SER A 437 -20.67 -12.34 -18.44
N GLU A 438 -19.86 -11.29 -18.39
CA GLU A 438 -18.99 -10.88 -19.50
C GLU A 438 -17.63 -11.61 -19.45
N GLY A 439 -17.09 -11.90 -20.63
CA GLY A 439 -15.75 -12.47 -20.77
C GLY A 439 -15.63 -13.37 -21.98
N ILE A 440 -14.37 -13.58 -22.39
CA ILE A 440 -13.98 -14.56 -23.40
C ILE A 440 -13.14 -15.60 -22.70
N VAL A 441 -13.46 -16.87 -22.91
CA VAL A 441 -12.62 -17.97 -22.42
C VAL A 441 -11.43 -18.10 -23.36
N LEU A 442 -10.23 -17.87 -22.82
CA LEU A 442 -8.95 -18.06 -23.49
C LEU A 442 -8.40 -19.44 -23.12
N PHE A 443 -8.09 -20.23 -24.14
CA PHE A 443 -7.33 -21.47 -24.04
C PHE A 443 -6.01 -21.29 -24.81
N GLU A 444 -4.89 -21.54 -24.15
CA GLU A 444 -3.60 -21.75 -24.81
C GLU A 444 -3.10 -23.15 -24.46
N GLY A 445 -2.52 -23.87 -25.43
CA GLY A 445 -1.88 -25.17 -25.18
C GLY A 445 -0.65 -25.37 -26.05
N ASP A 446 0.41 -25.90 -25.45
CA ASP A 446 1.68 -26.18 -26.11
C ASP A 446 1.58 -27.40 -27.00
N ILE A 447 1.94 -27.26 -28.28
CA ILE A 447 1.95 -28.41 -29.20
C ILE A 447 3.19 -29.27 -28.89
N PRO A 448 3.04 -30.57 -28.55
CA PRO A 448 4.17 -31.43 -28.25
C PRO A 448 5.09 -31.62 -29.46
N SER A 449 6.41 -31.62 -29.22
CA SER A 449 7.41 -31.93 -30.25
C SER A 449 7.15 -33.30 -30.88
N GLY A 450 7.19 -33.39 -32.22
CA GLY A 450 6.88 -34.62 -32.95
C GLY A 450 5.41 -34.80 -33.33
N SER A 451 4.55 -33.79 -33.08
CA SER A 451 3.15 -33.77 -33.55
C SER A 451 3.00 -33.36 -35.02
N ALA A 452 4.08 -33.35 -35.80
CA ALA A 452 4.04 -33.02 -37.22
C ALA A 452 3.17 -34.03 -37.98
N GLY A 453 2.19 -33.54 -38.74
CA GLY A 453 1.20 -34.38 -39.43
C GLY A 453 -0.01 -34.78 -38.59
N LYS A 454 -0.07 -34.39 -37.30
CA LYS A 454 -1.28 -34.50 -36.46
C LYS A 454 -2.20 -33.30 -36.63
N TRP A 455 -3.39 -33.37 -36.05
CA TRP A 455 -4.34 -32.26 -35.99
C TRP A 455 -4.64 -31.84 -34.55
N VAL A 456 -4.89 -30.55 -34.36
CA VAL A 456 -5.57 -30.05 -33.16
C VAL A 456 -7.06 -30.00 -33.48
N GLY A 457 -7.84 -30.82 -32.78
CA GLY A 457 -9.29 -30.87 -32.92
C GLY A 457 -9.99 -29.91 -31.98
N VAL A 458 -10.86 -29.06 -32.51
CA VAL A 458 -11.77 -28.19 -31.73
C VAL A 458 -13.18 -28.71 -31.90
N ARG A 459 -13.75 -29.28 -30.85
CA ARG A 459 -15.15 -29.73 -30.81
C ARG A 459 -16.00 -28.66 -30.17
N MET A 460 -17.05 -28.27 -30.87
CA MET A 460 -18.07 -27.35 -30.41
C MET A 460 -19.36 -28.13 -30.16
N GLU A 461 -20.04 -27.81 -29.06
CA GLU A 461 -21.32 -28.39 -28.68
C GLU A 461 -22.35 -27.31 -28.35
N ASN A 462 -23.63 -27.64 -28.54
CA ASN A 462 -24.78 -26.80 -28.19
C ASN A 462 -24.76 -25.38 -28.80
N GLY A 463 -24.26 -25.24 -30.03
CA GLY A 463 -24.32 -23.96 -30.75
C GLY A 463 -25.76 -23.57 -31.08
N GLN A 464 -26.22 -22.43 -30.56
CA GLN A 464 -27.57 -21.89 -30.80
C GLN A 464 -27.56 -20.66 -31.74
N GLY A 465 -26.43 -20.35 -32.37
CA GLY A 465 -26.25 -19.18 -33.22
C GLY A 465 -25.81 -17.91 -32.48
N GLU A 466 -25.58 -17.99 -31.17
CA GLU A 466 -25.09 -16.93 -30.30
C GLU A 466 -23.61 -17.10 -29.96
N GLY A 467 -22.91 -15.99 -29.69
CA GLY A 467 -21.47 -15.98 -29.42
C GLY A 467 -20.62 -16.27 -30.65
N TRP A 468 -19.31 -16.44 -30.44
CA TRP A 468 -18.36 -16.77 -31.50
C TRP A 468 -17.19 -17.60 -30.96
N ILE A 469 -16.56 -18.38 -31.85
CA ILE A 469 -15.32 -19.12 -31.57
C ILE A 469 -14.27 -18.68 -32.59
N THR A 470 -13.08 -18.30 -32.15
CA THR A 470 -11.94 -18.11 -33.05
C THR A 470 -10.70 -18.75 -32.48
N GLY A 471 -9.89 -19.39 -33.32
CA GLY A 471 -8.67 -20.05 -32.86
C GLY A 471 -7.71 -20.37 -33.98
N GLY A 472 -6.47 -20.63 -33.62
CA GLY A 472 -5.40 -20.85 -34.59
C GLY A 472 -4.10 -21.22 -33.90
N LEU A 473 -3.13 -21.62 -34.72
CA LEU A 473 -1.79 -21.94 -34.26
C LEU A 473 -0.94 -20.67 -34.32
N ALA A 474 -0.41 -20.24 -33.18
CA ALA A 474 0.49 -19.11 -33.07
C ALA A 474 1.92 -19.61 -32.80
N ILE A 475 2.91 -18.99 -33.45
CA ILE A 475 4.33 -19.25 -33.15
C ILE A 475 4.61 -18.82 -31.71
N ASP A 476 5.29 -19.67 -30.95
CA ASP A 476 5.53 -19.42 -29.51
C ASP A 476 6.87 -18.73 -29.20
N GLU A 477 7.62 -18.34 -30.23
CA GLU A 477 8.86 -17.59 -30.03
C GLU A 477 8.55 -16.13 -29.64
N PRO A 478 9.06 -15.65 -28.50
CA PRO A 478 8.84 -14.28 -28.06
C PRO A 478 9.67 -13.30 -28.91
N PHE A 479 9.09 -12.13 -29.18
CA PHE A 479 9.85 -10.99 -29.67
C PHE A 479 10.65 -10.40 -28.52
N THR A 480 11.97 -10.59 -28.56
CA THR A 480 12.91 -10.08 -27.56
C THR A 480 13.57 -8.80 -28.05
N SER A 481 13.72 -7.82 -27.16
CA SER A 481 14.41 -6.57 -27.46
C SER A 481 15.40 -6.20 -26.36
N ASP A 482 16.65 -5.95 -26.75
CA ASP A 482 17.74 -5.63 -25.81
C ASP A 482 17.73 -4.19 -25.28
N VAL A 483 16.64 -3.45 -25.51
CA VAL A 483 16.51 -2.04 -25.11
C VAL A 483 16.56 -1.92 -23.58
N GLY A 484 17.53 -1.15 -23.08
CA GLY A 484 17.65 -0.84 -21.65
C GLY A 484 16.87 0.41 -21.24
N THR A 485 16.53 0.52 -19.95
CA THR A 485 15.78 1.69 -19.43
C THR A 485 16.53 3.01 -19.63
N LEU A 486 17.86 3.01 -19.49
CA LEU A 486 18.69 4.20 -19.72
C LEU A 486 18.56 4.72 -21.17
N HIS A 487 18.37 3.83 -22.15
CA HIS A 487 18.16 4.22 -23.55
C HIS A 487 16.81 4.93 -23.76
N LEU A 488 15.81 4.61 -22.92
CA LEU A 488 14.47 5.22 -22.98
C LEU A 488 14.33 6.50 -22.15
N LEU A 489 15.38 6.95 -21.46
CA LEU A 489 15.37 8.18 -20.64
C LEU A 489 14.89 9.41 -21.42
N LEU A 490 15.46 9.62 -22.61
CA LEU A 490 15.15 10.77 -23.48
C LEU A 490 14.67 10.32 -24.88
N GLY A 491 14.69 9.02 -25.15
CA GLY A 491 14.40 8.42 -26.46
C GLY A 491 13.03 7.74 -26.54
N LYS A 492 12.74 7.20 -27.73
CA LYS A 492 11.60 6.32 -27.99
C LYS A 492 12.09 5.15 -28.82
N VAL A 493 11.62 3.94 -28.53
CA VAL A 493 11.84 2.78 -29.40
C VAL A 493 10.55 2.46 -30.16
N SER A 494 10.67 2.12 -31.44
CA SER A 494 9.56 1.60 -32.23
C SER A 494 9.82 0.14 -32.51
N VAL A 495 8.83 -0.71 -32.24
CA VAL A 495 8.91 -2.14 -32.41
C VAL A 495 7.85 -2.57 -33.44
N PRO A 496 8.25 -3.10 -34.61
CA PRO A 496 7.29 -3.66 -35.55
C PRO A 496 6.62 -4.90 -34.93
N MET A 497 5.32 -5.14 -35.16
CA MET A 497 4.83 -6.50 -34.87
C MET A 497 5.37 -7.42 -35.96
N PRO A 498 5.79 -8.63 -35.60
CA PRO A 498 6.10 -9.66 -36.59
C PRO A 498 4.86 -9.94 -37.46
N ASP A 499 5.02 -9.98 -38.79
CA ASP A 499 3.97 -10.39 -39.76
C ASP A 499 3.74 -11.92 -39.72
N LEU A 500 3.68 -12.52 -38.53
CA LEU A 500 3.65 -13.98 -38.33
C LEU A 500 2.25 -14.59 -38.46
N GLY A 501 1.24 -13.82 -38.87
CA GLY A 501 -0.13 -14.30 -39.05
C GLY A 501 -0.83 -14.80 -37.78
N GLY A 502 -0.16 -14.87 -36.63
CA GLY A 502 -0.68 -15.47 -35.39
C GLY A 502 -1.66 -14.58 -34.62
N LEU A 503 -2.55 -15.22 -33.85
CA LEU A 503 -3.51 -14.58 -32.95
C LEU A 503 -2.88 -14.00 -31.66
N ARG A 504 -1.58 -14.24 -31.44
CA ARG A 504 -0.85 -13.93 -30.21
C ARG A 504 0.60 -13.57 -30.55
N THR A 505 1.08 -12.47 -29.97
CA THR A 505 2.50 -12.09 -30.00
C THR A 505 2.97 -11.77 -28.59
N HIS A 506 4.03 -12.45 -28.14
CA HIS A 506 4.65 -12.18 -26.84
C HIS A 506 5.83 -11.23 -27.00
N PHE A 507 5.92 -10.19 -26.16
CA PHE A 507 7.02 -9.23 -26.14
C PHE A 507 7.78 -9.32 -24.83
N GLU A 508 9.09 -9.41 -24.93
CA GLU A 508 10.01 -9.43 -23.79
C GLU A 508 11.09 -8.35 -23.91
N PHE A 509 11.20 -7.54 -22.87
CA PHE A 509 12.21 -6.51 -22.72
C PHE A 509 13.04 -6.77 -21.45
N PRO A 510 14.00 -7.70 -21.48
CA PRO A 510 14.72 -8.16 -20.28
C PRO A 510 15.55 -7.05 -19.62
N ASN A 511 16.04 -6.08 -20.41
CA ASN A 511 16.88 -4.99 -19.93
C ASN A 511 16.10 -3.77 -19.41
N LEU A 512 14.76 -3.83 -19.41
CA LEU A 512 13.93 -2.80 -18.79
C LEU A 512 13.77 -3.06 -17.28
N LEU A 513 14.06 -2.06 -16.46
CA LEU A 513 13.88 -2.12 -15.02
C LEU A 513 12.43 -2.45 -14.65
N SER A 514 12.26 -3.55 -13.93
CA SER A 514 11.02 -3.96 -13.28
C SER A 514 11.00 -3.39 -11.86
N ASN A 515 10.47 -2.18 -11.69
CA ASN A 515 10.50 -1.47 -10.42
C ASN A 515 9.30 -0.51 -10.27
N ALA A 516 8.76 -0.43 -9.06
CA ALA A 516 7.63 0.43 -8.69
C ALA A 516 7.85 1.94 -8.96
N LEU A 517 9.09 2.37 -9.16
CA LEU A 517 9.47 3.77 -9.40
C LEU A 517 9.55 4.18 -10.87
N VAL A 518 9.33 3.26 -11.82
CA VAL A 518 9.39 3.54 -13.27
C VAL A 518 8.10 3.12 -13.95
N VAL A 519 7.62 3.96 -14.87
CA VAL A 519 6.45 3.67 -15.70
C VAL A 519 6.80 3.86 -17.17
N TYR A 520 6.50 2.84 -17.96
CA TYR A 520 6.66 2.86 -19.41
C TYR A 520 5.34 3.21 -20.09
N ARG A 521 5.39 3.95 -21.18
CA ARG A 521 4.25 4.23 -22.04
C ARG A 521 4.38 3.45 -23.34
N VAL A 522 3.28 2.81 -23.73
CA VAL A 522 3.13 2.20 -25.05
C VAL A 522 2.21 3.09 -25.89
N THR A 523 2.61 3.33 -27.12
CA THR A 523 1.84 4.10 -28.10
C THR A 523 1.62 3.23 -29.34
N PRO A 524 0.39 2.79 -29.62
CA PRO A 524 0.13 2.01 -30.82
C PRO A 524 0.34 2.88 -32.07
N ARG A 525 1.04 2.34 -33.08
CA ARG A 525 1.24 2.99 -34.37
C ARG A 525 0.53 2.18 -35.45
N ARG A 526 -0.44 2.79 -36.13
CA ARG A 526 -1.06 2.20 -37.33
C ARG A 526 -0.33 2.68 -38.58
N LYS A 527 -0.07 1.79 -39.53
CA LYS A 527 0.33 2.19 -40.88
C LYS A 527 -0.90 2.83 -41.54
N LEU A 528 -0.73 3.99 -42.18
CA LEU A 528 -1.83 4.71 -42.85
C LEU A 528 -2.50 3.93 -44.00
N SER A 529 -1.90 2.85 -44.51
CA SER A 529 -2.45 2.08 -45.63
C SER A 529 -3.35 0.88 -45.25
N GLU A 530 -3.56 0.61 -43.95
CA GLU A 530 -4.42 -0.48 -43.50
C GLU A 530 -5.84 0.05 -43.20
N GLN A 531 -6.83 -0.38 -43.99
CA GLN A 531 -8.23 -0.10 -43.70
C GLN A 531 -8.66 -0.81 -42.41
N PRO A 532 -9.50 -0.19 -41.55
CA PRO A 532 -10.04 -0.85 -40.38
C PRO A 532 -10.81 -2.11 -40.80
N CYS A 533 -10.62 -3.24 -40.10
CA CYS A 533 -11.51 -4.38 -40.26
C CYS A 533 -12.95 -3.93 -39.91
N PRO A 534 -13.92 -4.09 -40.83
CA PRO A 534 -15.27 -3.54 -40.65
C PRO A 534 -16.02 -4.13 -39.45
N GLU A 535 -15.70 -5.36 -39.03
CA GLU A 535 -16.27 -6.03 -37.84
C GLU A 535 -15.27 -6.98 -37.16
N PRO A 536 -14.41 -6.49 -36.24
CA PRO A 536 -13.51 -7.33 -35.48
C PRO A 536 -14.28 -8.14 -34.42
N LEU A 537 -13.97 -9.44 -34.28
CA LEU A 537 -14.55 -10.29 -33.22
C LEU A 537 -14.03 -9.91 -31.83
N LEU A 538 -12.74 -9.55 -31.76
CA LEU A 538 -12.06 -9.07 -30.57
C LEU A 538 -11.28 -7.82 -30.93
N ALA A 539 -11.43 -6.75 -30.14
CA ALA A 539 -10.59 -5.57 -30.27
C ALA A 539 -9.12 -5.92 -29.95
N PRO A 540 -8.14 -5.39 -30.70
CA PRO A 540 -6.73 -5.53 -30.39
C PRO A 540 -6.44 -5.26 -28.91
N LEU A 541 -5.93 -6.27 -28.20
CA LEU A 541 -5.82 -6.23 -26.75
C LEU A 541 -4.36 -6.45 -26.31
N LEU A 542 -3.80 -5.48 -25.59
CA LEU A 542 -2.53 -5.62 -24.90
C LEU A 542 -2.79 -6.11 -23.48
N VAL A 543 -2.13 -7.20 -23.11
CA VAL A 543 -2.19 -7.81 -21.77
C VAL A 543 -0.82 -7.68 -21.14
N HIS A 544 -0.74 -6.86 -20.10
CA HIS A 544 0.50 -6.58 -19.39
C HIS A 544 0.47 -7.24 -18.01
N THR A 545 1.49 -8.00 -17.67
CA THR A 545 1.64 -8.62 -16.35
C THR A 545 2.65 -7.81 -15.53
N SER A 546 2.14 -6.94 -14.66
CA SER A 546 2.91 -6.02 -13.81
C SER A 546 3.67 -6.75 -12.67
N HIS A 547 3.10 -7.88 -12.25
CA HIS A 547 3.58 -8.82 -11.24
C HIS A 547 2.91 -10.18 -11.49
N PRO A 548 3.45 -11.33 -11.06
CA PRO A 548 2.79 -12.64 -11.23
C PRO A 548 1.34 -12.76 -10.74
N SER A 549 0.87 -11.80 -9.95
CA SER A 549 -0.49 -11.75 -9.39
C SER A 549 -1.30 -10.56 -9.92
N GLU A 550 -0.73 -9.76 -10.82
CA GLU A 550 -1.32 -8.54 -11.37
C GLU A 550 -1.20 -8.51 -12.89
N THR A 551 -2.34 -8.36 -13.55
CA THR A 551 -2.43 -8.25 -15.01
C THR A 551 -3.38 -7.10 -15.36
N HIS A 552 -3.00 -6.31 -16.35
CA HIS A 552 -3.79 -5.21 -16.90
C HIS A 552 -4.12 -5.46 -18.37
N TYR A 553 -5.28 -4.94 -18.78
CA TYR A 553 -5.84 -5.16 -20.11
C TYR A 553 -6.09 -3.81 -20.78
N PHE A 554 -5.42 -3.57 -21.90
CA PHE A 554 -5.45 -2.29 -22.60
C PHE A 554 -5.90 -2.48 -24.06
N PRO A 555 -7.10 -1.98 -24.44
CA PRO A 555 -7.49 -1.96 -25.84
C PRO A 555 -6.60 -1.00 -26.63
N LEU A 556 -6.10 -1.46 -27.79
CA LEU A 556 -5.18 -0.68 -28.64
C LEU A 556 -5.90 0.20 -29.68
N ASN A 557 -7.23 0.11 -29.76
CA ASN A 557 -8.07 0.87 -30.68
C ASN A 557 -8.69 2.14 -30.05
N VAL A 558 -8.16 2.60 -28.91
CA VAL A 558 -8.69 3.75 -28.15
C VAL A 558 -8.22 5.09 -28.75
N LEU A 559 -9.01 6.13 -28.48
CA LEU A 559 -8.73 7.54 -28.82
C LEU A 559 -7.30 7.96 -28.44
N PRO A 560 -6.65 8.86 -29.23
CA PRO A 560 -5.28 9.33 -28.98
C PRO A 560 -5.01 9.97 -27.61
N SER A 561 -6.07 10.34 -26.89
CA SER A 561 -6.00 11.01 -25.59
C SER A 561 -5.69 10.08 -24.42
N HIS A 562 -5.87 8.76 -24.55
CA HIS A 562 -5.64 7.82 -23.44
C HIS A 562 -4.22 7.25 -23.45
N ARG A 563 -3.53 7.30 -22.30
CA ARG A 563 -2.16 6.78 -22.14
C ARG A 563 -2.20 5.32 -21.73
N ILE A 564 -1.57 4.44 -22.52
CA ILE A 564 -1.32 3.06 -22.10
C ILE A 564 -0.04 3.05 -21.28
N LEU A 565 -0.19 2.94 -19.96
CA LEU A 565 0.90 2.98 -18.99
C LEU A 565 1.17 1.57 -18.45
N LEU A 566 2.39 1.08 -18.67
CA LEU A 566 2.87 -0.21 -18.19
C LEU A 566 3.75 0.04 -16.96
N HIS A 567 3.31 -0.45 -15.81
CA HIS A 567 4.02 -0.32 -14.55
C HIS A 567 4.33 -1.69 -13.98
N THR A 568 5.39 -1.79 -13.19
CA THR A 568 5.76 -3.04 -12.52
C THR A 568 6.01 -2.73 -11.05
N HIS A 569 5.93 -3.73 -10.19
CA HIS A 569 6.14 -3.53 -8.76
C HIS A 569 6.84 -4.73 -8.10
N SER A 570 7.67 -5.45 -8.85
CA SER A 570 8.46 -6.58 -8.35
C SER A 570 9.52 -6.14 -7.33
N ALA A 571 10.21 -5.02 -7.58
CA ALA A 571 11.03 -4.28 -6.62
C ALA A 571 10.42 -2.92 -6.29
N ALA A 572 10.66 -2.44 -5.07
CA ALA A 572 10.25 -1.12 -4.61
C ALA A 572 11.16 -0.63 -3.46
N PRO A 573 11.08 0.65 -3.05
CA PRO A 573 11.83 1.14 -1.89
C PRO A 573 11.60 0.28 -0.66
N HIS A 574 12.68 -0.25 -0.09
CA HIS A 574 12.65 -1.13 1.08
C HIS A 574 11.96 -2.50 0.88
N ILE A 575 11.74 -2.90 -0.37
CA ILE A 575 11.23 -4.22 -0.76
C ILE A 575 12.14 -4.80 -1.84
N ARG A 576 12.76 -5.94 -1.53
CA ARG A 576 13.62 -6.65 -2.45
C ARG A 576 12.79 -7.38 -3.52
N ALA A 577 13.24 -7.33 -4.77
CA ALA A 577 12.70 -8.20 -5.81
C ALA A 577 12.91 -9.68 -5.46
N ASP A 578 11.88 -10.49 -5.67
CA ASP A 578 12.01 -11.94 -5.59
C ASP A 578 12.97 -12.42 -6.71
N PRO A 579 14.11 -13.06 -6.38
CA PRO A 579 15.05 -13.57 -7.38
C PRO A 579 14.44 -14.62 -8.31
N ALA A 580 13.34 -15.26 -7.93
CA ALA A 580 12.62 -16.20 -8.77
C ALA A 580 11.86 -15.53 -9.93
N LEU A 581 11.65 -14.21 -9.85
CA LEU A 581 10.96 -13.44 -10.88
C LEU A 581 11.96 -12.98 -11.94
N ALA A 582 11.62 -13.28 -13.19
CA ALA A 582 12.42 -12.81 -14.31
C ALA A 582 12.42 -11.27 -14.36
N PRO A 583 13.60 -10.64 -14.51
CA PRO A 583 13.69 -9.21 -14.70
C PRO A 583 13.11 -8.81 -16.06
N GLY A 584 12.75 -7.53 -16.21
CA GLY A 584 12.24 -7.00 -17.48
C GLY A 584 10.79 -6.55 -17.45
N LEU A 585 10.36 -6.07 -18.61
CA LEU A 585 8.97 -5.78 -18.93
C LEU A 585 8.45 -6.85 -19.90
N ARG A 586 7.27 -7.40 -19.62
CA ARG A 586 6.61 -8.39 -20.48
C ARG A 586 5.17 -7.99 -20.76
N PHE A 587 4.74 -8.16 -21.99
CA PHE A 587 3.33 -8.04 -22.36
C PHE A 587 3.03 -8.90 -23.59
N THR A 588 1.77 -9.31 -23.70
CA THR A 588 1.26 -10.07 -24.84
C THR A 588 0.26 -9.21 -25.58
N VAL A 589 0.28 -9.25 -26.90
CA VAL A 589 -0.70 -8.57 -27.75
C VAL A 589 -1.51 -9.62 -28.49
N TYR A 590 -2.83 -9.57 -28.33
CA TYR A 590 -3.78 -10.34 -29.11
C TYR A 590 -4.28 -9.46 -30.26
N SER A 591 -3.50 -9.36 -31.35
CA SER A 591 -3.78 -8.59 -32.57
C SER A 591 -2.68 -8.74 -33.63
N SER A 592 -2.91 -8.27 -34.85
CA SER A 592 -1.89 -7.80 -35.81
C SER A 592 -1.69 -6.26 -35.72
N GLY A 593 -0.49 -5.69 -35.97
CA GLY A 593 -0.25 -4.22 -35.91
C GLY A 593 1.21 -3.73 -35.79
N SER A 594 1.49 -2.54 -35.21
CA SER A 594 2.85 -2.11 -34.80
C SER A 594 2.81 -1.21 -33.56
N LEU A 595 3.83 -1.22 -32.69
CA LEU A 595 3.81 -0.54 -31.38
C LEU A 595 5.08 0.31 -31.16
N GLY A 596 4.94 1.45 -30.47
CA GLY A 596 6.07 2.25 -29.96
C GLY A 596 6.10 2.26 -28.42
N CYS A 597 7.29 2.37 -27.83
CA CYS A 597 7.50 2.42 -26.38
C CYS A 597 8.43 3.58 -25.97
N ASN A 598 8.13 4.24 -24.85
CA ASN A 598 8.95 5.31 -24.25
C ASN A 598 8.71 5.41 -22.73
N ILE A 599 9.57 6.08 -21.97
CA ILE A 599 9.30 6.38 -20.54
C ILE A 599 8.25 7.49 -20.43
N ASP A 600 7.33 7.36 -19.47
CA ASP A 600 6.42 8.43 -19.08
C ASP A 600 6.91 9.10 -17.80
N TRP A 601 7.49 10.29 -17.93
CA TRP A 601 8.09 11.02 -16.82
C TRP A 601 7.08 11.55 -15.82
N ALA A 602 5.87 11.93 -16.27
CA ALA A 602 4.82 12.36 -15.36
C ALA A 602 4.39 11.18 -14.46
N ALA A 603 4.16 10.01 -15.08
CA ALA A 603 3.88 8.77 -14.36
C ALA A 603 5.01 8.34 -13.42
N THR A 604 6.25 8.34 -13.90
CA THR A 604 7.43 7.97 -13.10
C THR A 604 7.59 8.89 -11.89
N LEU A 605 7.50 10.22 -12.06
CA LEU A 605 7.67 11.18 -10.96
C LEU A 605 6.51 11.13 -9.95
N GLY A 606 5.27 10.87 -10.41
CA GLY A 606 4.12 10.64 -9.54
C GLY A 606 4.30 9.43 -8.60
N ARG A 607 5.09 8.42 -9.01
CA ARG A 607 5.39 7.26 -8.15
C ARG A 607 6.34 7.62 -7.01
N TRP A 608 7.26 8.56 -7.19
CA TRP A 608 8.28 8.85 -6.18
C TRP A 608 7.68 9.49 -4.93
N ALA A 609 6.75 10.44 -5.10
CA ALA A 609 6.16 11.20 -4.00
C ALA A 609 5.47 10.30 -2.95
N SER A 610 4.71 9.32 -3.41
CA SER A 610 3.95 8.39 -2.56
C SER A 610 4.82 7.40 -1.80
N ARG A 611 6.04 7.08 -2.27
CA ARG A 611 6.93 6.10 -1.61
C ARG A 611 7.91 6.72 -0.61
N TYR A 612 8.16 8.03 -0.69
CA TYR A 612 9.17 8.70 0.13
C TYR A 612 8.63 9.78 1.07
N PHE A 613 7.33 9.78 1.37
CA PHE A 613 6.71 10.83 2.19
C PHE A 613 7.31 10.95 3.60
N THR A 614 7.71 9.84 4.22
CA THR A 614 8.39 9.81 5.54
C THR A 614 9.85 10.27 5.46
N ALA A 615 10.49 10.17 4.30
CA ALA A 615 11.88 10.57 4.12
C ALA A 615 12.05 12.08 4.30
N LEU A 616 11.07 12.87 3.85
CA LEU A 616 11.11 14.33 3.91
C LEU A 616 11.27 14.90 5.35
N PRO A 617 10.38 14.61 6.32
CA PRO A 617 10.54 15.11 7.69
C PRO A 617 11.77 14.55 8.39
N SER A 618 12.14 13.30 8.11
CA SER A 618 13.36 12.68 8.64
C SER A 618 14.62 13.38 8.14
N TRP A 619 14.74 13.59 6.82
CA TRP A 619 15.92 14.24 6.22
C TRP A 619 15.99 15.73 6.55
N ALA A 620 14.84 16.42 6.70
CA ALA A 620 14.81 17.78 7.22
C ALA A 620 15.35 17.85 8.66
N THR A 621 15.02 16.87 9.51
CA THR A 621 15.66 16.71 10.84
C THR A 621 17.17 16.52 10.71
N GLY A 622 17.62 15.70 9.75
CA GLY A 622 19.05 15.49 9.47
C GLY A 622 19.77 16.77 9.02
N VAL A 623 19.14 17.59 8.17
CA VAL A 623 19.65 18.90 7.76
C VAL A 623 19.81 19.83 8.97
N VAL A 624 18.79 19.90 9.84
CA VAL A 624 18.88 20.70 11.07
C VAL A 624 19.99 20.19 12.00
N ALA A 625 20.19 18.88 12.09
CA ALA A 625 21.25 18.29 12.89
C ALA A 625 22.66 18.65 12.36
N VAL A 626 22.86 18.67 11.04
CA VAL A 626 24.11 19.13 10.41
C VAL A 626 24.34 20.63 10.68
N ILE A 627 23.29 21.44 10.57
CA ILE A 627 23.34 22.89 10.89
C ILE A 627 23.76 23.09 12.35
N LEU A 628 23.16 22.34 13.28
CA LEU A 628 23.51 22.35 14.71
C LEU A 628 24.96 21.93 14.95
N PHE A 629 25.41 20.84 14.32
CA PHE A 629 26.80 20.34 14.45
C PHE A 629 27.84 21.40 14.06
N HIS A 630 27.61 22.11 12.95
CA HIS A 630 28.51 23.18 12.51
C HIS A 630 28.41 24.43 13.38
N ALA A 631 27.19 24.87 13.73
CA ALA A 631 26.99 26.05 14.56
C ALA A 631 27.61 25.88 15.96
N TRP A 632 27.45 24.71 16.58
CA TRP A 632 28.08 24.38 17.85
C TRP A 632 29.60 24.23 17.73
N GLY A 633 30.09 23.73 16.59
CA GLY A 633 31.53 23.70 16.32
C GLY A 633 32.18 25.10 16.33
N VAL A 634 31.47 26.12 15.84
CA VAL A 634 31.92 27.53 15.94
C VAL A 634 31.88 28.02 17.39
N SER A 635 30.81 27.69 18.12
CA SER A 635 30.70 28.08 19.54
C SER A 635 31.78 27.43 20.41
N ASP A 636 32.13 26.17 20.14
CA ASP A 636 33.13 25.41 20.91
C ASP A 636 34.56 25.97 20.76
N THR A 637 34.86 26.72 19.69
CA THR A 637 36.14 27.44 19.54
C THR A 637 36.19 28.77 20.29
N GLY A 638 35.15 29.10 21.07
CA GLY A 638 35.02 30.37 21.79
C GLY A 638 34.47 31.53 20.96
N ALA A 639 34.08 31.29 19.70
CA ALA A 639 33.42 32.29 18.87
C ALA A 639 31.92 32.40 19.23
N PRO A 640 31.25 33.55 18.97
CA PRO A 640 29.83 33.67 19.24
C PRO A 640 29.01 32.73 18.34
N MET A 641 28.04 32.04 18.94
CA MET A 641 27.11 31.16 18.22
C MET A 641 26.43 31.92 17.07
N PRO A 642 26.51 31.45 15.81
CA PRO A 642 25.87 32.12 14.68
C PRO A 642 24.35 32.12 14.83
N THR A 643 23.67 33.06 14.18
CA THR A 643 22.21 33.06 14.05
C THR A 643 21.75 31.94 13.12
N VAL A 644 20.53 31.43 13.29
CA VAL A 644 19.97 30.39 12.38
C VAL A 644 20.03 30.82 10.91
N ALA A 645 19.79 32.09 10.61
CA ALA A 645 19.89 32.62 9.24
C ALA A 645 21.33 32.57 8.68
N GLN A 646 22.34 32.84 9.50
CA GLN A 646 23.75 32.70 9.12
C GLN A 646 24.12 31.22 8.95
N SER A 647 23.68 30.35 9.84
CA SER A 647 23.94 28.91 9.75
C SER A 647 23.29 28.29 8.51
N LEU A 648 22.05 28.65 8.18
CA LEU A 648 21.37 28.25 6.94
C LEU A 648 22.10 28.75 5.69
N SER A 649 22.56 30.01 5.71
CA SER A 649 23.32 30.58 4.61
C SER A 649 24.67 29.89 4.41
N THR A 650 25.32 29.50 5.51
CA THR A 650 26.60 28.76 5.49
C THR A 650 26.39 27.33 4.99
N PHE A 651 25.33 26.67 5.46
CA PHE A 651 24.95 25.33 5.02
C PHE A 651 24.64 25.29 3.52
N ALA A 652 23.89 26.27 3.00
CA ALA A 652 23.53 26.38 1.59
C ALA A 652 24.75 26.59 0.64
N GLY A 653 25.93 26.90 1.20
CA GLY A 653 27.18 26.94 0.45
C GLY A 653 27.85 25.57 0.37
N THR A 654 29.06 25.46 0.93
CA THR A 654 29.90 24.26 0.78
C THR A 654 29.29 22.96 1.34
N PRO A 655 28.67 22.95 2.54
CA PRO A 655 28.13 21.72 3.13
C PRO A 655 27.04 21.06 2.28
N LEU A 656 26.07 21.84 1.77
CA LEU A 656 24.97 21.32 0.96
C LEU A 656 25.48 20.65 -0.31
N TRP A 657 26.41 21.28 -1.04
CA TRP A 657 26.92 20.70 -2.28
C TRP A 657 27.69 19.39 -2.02
N ARG A 658 28.47 19.32 -0.93
CA ARG A 658 29.15 18.09 -0.52
C ARG A 658 28.16 16.98 -0.20
N LEU A 659 27.09 17.30 0.54
CA LEU A 659 26.03 16.34 0.84
C LEU A 659 25.27 15.90 -0.41
N VAL A 660 25.06 16.79 -1.39
CA VAL A 660 24.47 16.45 -2.70
C VAL A 660 25.36 15.48 -3.48
N LEU A 661 26.68 15.66 -3.49
CA LEU A 661 27.56 14.68 -4.09
C LEU A 661 27.54 13.35 -3.34
N CYS A 662 27.67 13.40 -2.00
CA CYS A 662 27.63 12.21 -1.17
C CYS A 662 26.31 11.46 -1.35
N SER A 663 25.18 12.16 -1.51
CA SER A 663 23.87 11.54 -1.71
C SER A 663 23.78 10.82 -3.05
N ILE A 664 24.33 11.39 -4.13
CA ILE A 664 24.43 10.70 -5.43
C ILE A 664 25.28 9.43 -5.31
N VAL A 665 26.47 9.53 -4.69
CA VAL A 665 27.38 8.40 -4.53
C VAL A 665 26.73 7.30 -3.68
N LEU A 666 26.18 7.63 -2.50
CA LEU A 666 25.51 6.66 -1.63
C LEU A 666 24.30 6.01 -2.29
N SER A 667 23.57 6.75 -3.13
CA SER A 667 22.41 6.25 -3.87
C SER A 667 22.79 5.28 -5.00
N ALA A 668 24.04 5.34 -5.50
CA ALA A 668 24.58 4.43 -6.51
C ALA A 668 25.33 3.23 -5.90
N VAL A 669 25.62 3.24 -4.59
CA VAL A 669 26.22 2.10 -3.89
C VAL A 669 25.12 1.08 -3.54
N PRO A 670 25.32 -0.23 -3.77
CA PRO A 670 24.33 -1.27 -3.46
C PRO A 670 24.24 -1.53 -1.95
N LEU A 671 23.67 -0.58 -1.21
CA LEU A 671 23.38 -0.70 0.21
C LEU A 671 22.19 -1.67 0.44
N PRO A 672 22.10 -2.31 1.62
CA PRO A 672 20.95 -3.14 1.96
C PRO A 672 19.63 -2.37 1.84
N GLU A 673 18.54 -3.01 1.44
CA GLU A 673 17.28 -2.33 1.09
C GLU A 673 16.63 -1.61 2.28
N ASN A 674 16.97 -2.00 3.52
CA ASN A 674 16.51 -1.34 4.74
C ASN A 674 17.26 -0.03 5.05
N TRP A 675 18.30 0.31 4.29
CA TRP A 675 19.13 1.49 4.47
C TRP A 675 18.85 2.54 3.39
N TYR A 676 19.19 3.79 3.72
CA TYR A 676 19.07 4.96 2.89
C TYR A 676 17.69 5.08 2.25
N LEU A 677 17.59 5.18 0.92
CA LEU A 677 16.30 5.20 0.20
C LEU A 677 15.82 3.81 -0.24
N GLY A 678 16.55 2.73 0.05
CA GLY A 678 16.16 1.37 -0.32
C GLY A 678 16.08 1.13 -1.83
N ASN A 679 16.90 1.81 -2.62
CA ASN A 679 16.92 1.73 -4.09
C ASN A 679 17.92 0.69 -4.64
N GLY A 680 18.63 -0.04 -3.78
CA GLY A 680 19.53 -1.13 -4.16
C GLY A 680 20.77 -0.71 -4.97
N GLY A 681 21.10 0.58 -5.03
CA GLY A 681 22.24 1.09 -5.83
C GLY A 681 21.93 1.28 -7.33
N GLU A 682 20.66 1.22 -7.73
CA GLU A 682 20.26 1.39 -9.13
C GLU A 682 20.61 2.79 -9.66
N PRO A 683 21.49 2.93 -10.68
CA PRO A 683 21.96 4.22 -11.17
C PRO A 683 20.85 5.18 -11.61
N LEU A 684 19.75 4.65 -12.18
CA LEU A 684 18.61 5.48 -12.58
C LEU A 684 17.99 6.24 -11.40
N PHE A 685 17.98 5.64 -10.21
CA PHE A 685 17.39 6.22 -9.01
C PHE A 685 18.37 7.06 -8.20
N SER A 686 19.62 7.19 -8.66
CA SER A 686 20.66 7.99 -8.00
C SER A 686 20.24 9.45 -7.80
N ALA A 687 19.41 10.01 -8.70
CA ALA A 687 18.91 11.37 -8.65
C ALA A 687 17.82 11.64 -7.60
N ILE A 688 17.18 10.61 -7.05
CA ILE A 688 16.10 10.79 -6.04
C ILE A 688 16.67 11.36 -4.74
N ALA A 689 17.85 10.87 -4.34
CA ALA A 689 18.55 11.29 -3.14
C ALA A 689 18.92 12.79 -3.12
N PRO A 690 19.66 13.35 -4.10
CA PRO A 690 19.95 14.77 -4.12
C PRO A 690 18.68 15.63 -4.23
N LEU A 691 17.66 15.19 -4.97
CA LEU A 691 16.37 15.89 -5.04
C LEU A 691 15.71 15.97 -3.66
N MET A 692 15.62 14.85 -2.94
CA MET A 692 15.06 14.80 -1.58
C MET A 692 15.82 15.69 -0.60
N LEU A 693 17.16 15.70 -0.68
CA LEU A 693 18.00 16.57 0.16
C LEU A 693 17.75 18.05 -0.11
N LEU A 694 17.64 18.45 -1.38
CA LEU A 694 17.37 19.83 -1.78
C LEU A 694 15.98 20.28 -1.30
N ILE A 695 14.96 19.44 -1.50
CA ILE A 695 13.59 19.68 -1.03
C ILE A 695 13.58 19.82 0.50
N SER A 696 14.17 18.87 1.21
CA SER A 696 14.27 18.90 2.69
C SER A 696 14.95 20.17 3.17
N SER A 697 16.07 20.56 2.55
CA SER A 697 16.83 21.76 2.91
C SER A 697 16.05 23.05 2.67
N GLY A 698 15.28 23.15 1.57
CA GLY A 698 14.46 24.32 1.32
C GLY A 698 13.24 24.41 2.23
N PHE A 699 12.65 23.29 2.63
CA PHE A 699 11.63 23.30 3.68
C PHE A 699 12.18 23.71 5.04
N VAL A 700 13.42 23.33 5.38
CA VAL A 700 14.07 23.84 6.60
C VAL A 700 14.20 25.38 6.53
N CYS A 701 14.64 25.94 5.39
CA CYS A 701 14.67 27.39 5.17
C CYS A 701 13.28 28.03 5.32
N LEU A 702 12.25 27.45 4.69
CA LEU A 702 10.87 27.94 4.76
C LEU A 702 10.33 27.89 6.20
N SER A 703 10.57 26.78 6.92
CA SER A 703 10.13 26.60 8.30
C SER A 703 10.73 27.65 9.23
N TRP A 704 11.99 28.06 9.00
CA TRP A 704 12.60 29.14 9.77
C TRP A 704 11.91 30.49 9.54
N TRP A 705 11.50 30.80 8.31
CA TRP A 705 10.74 32.01 8.02
C TRP A 705 9.36 31.99 8.68
N VAL A 706 8.68 30.84 8.62
CA VAL A 706 7.39 30.65 9.31
C VAL A 706 7.57 30.87 10.82
N LEU A 707 8.59 30.28 11.45
CA LEU A 707 8.91 30.50 12.86
C LEU A 707 9.17 31.98 13.17
N GLN A 708 9.90 32.71 12.32
CA GLN A 708 10.12 34.15 12.51
C GLN A 708 8.80 34.95 12.44
N ILE A 709 7.91 34.60 11.50
CA ILE A 709 6.57 35.20 11.39
C ILE A 709 5.75 34.89 12.64
N CYS A 710 5.75 33.66 13.13
CA CYS A 710 5.03 33.25 14.34
C CYS A 710 5.57 33.92 15.62
N MET A 711 6.90 34.10 15.73
CA MET A 711 7.52 34.74 16.89
C MET A 711 7.29 36.26 16.93
N TRP A 712 7.07 36.93 15.79
CA TRP A 712 6.85 38.38 15.74
C TRP A 712 5.65 38.88 16.57
N PRO A 713 4.43 38.34 16.41
CA PRO A 713 3.30 38.75 17.23
C PRO A 713 3.46 38.28 18.68
N LEU A 714 3.91 37.04 18.90
CA LEU A 714 4.11 36.48 20.24
C LEU A 714 5.08 37.32 21.09
N GLY A 715 6.19 37.77 20.50
CA GLY A 715 7.16 38.63 21.17
C GLY A 715 6.58 40.00 21.52
N LYS A 716 5.76 40.59 20.64
CA LYS A 716 5.08 41.86 20.92
C LYS A 716 4.04 41.74 22.04
N LEU A 717 3.23 40.67 22.02
CA LEU A 717 2.27 40.38 23.09
C LEU A 717 2.99 40.14 24.43
N GLY A 718 4.10 39.41 24.43
CA GLY A 718 4.92 39.21 25.62
C GLY A 718 5.44 40.53 26.23
N ARG A 719 5.76 41.52 25.39
CA ARG A 719 6.15 42.87 25.83
C ARG A 719 5.02 43.66 26.50
N LEU A 720 3.77 43.42 26.09
CA LEU A 720 2.57 44.15 26.55
C LEU A 720 1.91 43.51 27.78
N GLY A 721 1.85 42.18 27.85
CA GLY A 721 1.06 41.45 28.85
C GLY A 721 1.84 40.97 30.08
N PHE A 722 3.15 40.77 29.98
CA PHE A 722 3.97 40.25 31.08
C PHE A 722 5.23 41.09 31.25
N ARG A 723 5.08 42.23 31.94
CA ARG A 723 6.18 43.02 32.49
C ARG A 723 6.82 42.33 33.71
N SER A 724 6.87 41.00 33.71
CA SER A 724 7.58 40.25 34.75
C SER A 724 9.06 40.43 34.49
N ARG A 725 9.74 41.23 35.33
CA ARG A 725 11.18 41.17 35.50
C ARG A 725 11.55 39.69 35.57
N ARG A 726 12.32 39.17 34.61
CA ARG A 726 13.08 37.92 34.81
C ARG A 726 13.83 38.10 36.12
N ARG A 727 13.34 37.50 37.20
CA ARG A 727 14.01 37.55 38.50
C ARG A 727 15.28 36.72 38.35
N GLU A 728 16.38 37.28 38.81
CA GLU A 728 17.71 36.70 38.67
C GLU A 728 17.82 35.50 39.61
N GLU A 729 17.79 34.28 39.05
CA GLU A 729 17.75 33.06 39.85
C GLU A 729 18.94 32.14 39.51
N THR A 730 19.69 31.75 40.55
CA THR A 730 20.91 30.95 40.47
C THR A 730 20.66 29.45 40.61
N SER A 731 19.41 29.03 40.90
CA SER A 731 19.05 27.63 41.14
C SER A 731 17.59 27.34 40.77
N VAL A 732 17.27 26.06 40.57
CA VAL A 732 15.90 25.59 40.26
C VAL A 732 14.99 25.80 41.47
N HIS A 733 13.86 26.48 41.27
CA HIS A 733 12.89 26.73 42.35
C HIS A 733 12.22 25.43 42.82
N ARG A 734 11.90 25.30 44.12
CA ARG A 734 11.16 24.12 44.66
C ARG A 734 9.84 23.88 43.91
N SER A 735 9.16 24.93 43.49
CA SER A 735 7.92 24.85 42.69
C SER A 735 8.13 24.24 41.30
N THR A 736 9.30 24.46 40.67
CA THR A 736 9.65 23.87 39.37
C THR A 736 9.89 22.38 39.51
N VAL A 737 10.57 21.94 40.57
CA VAL A 737 10.76 20.50 40.87
C VAL A 737 9.41 19.82 41.12
N ILE A 738 8.52 20.47 41.88
CA ILE A 738 7.16 19.97 42.13
C ILE A 738 6.35 19.90 40.83
N SER A 739 6.37 20.96 40.01
CA SER A 739 5.68 21.00 38.71
C SER A 739 6.20 19.92 37.76
N MET A 740 7.52 19.74 37.68
CA MET A 740 8.15 18.68 36.88
C MET A 740 7.73 17.29 37.38
N GLY A 741 7.72 17.08 38.69
CA GLY A 741 7.24 15.84 39.31
C GLY A 741 5.76 15.57 39.01
N LEU A 742 4.92 16.60 39.03
CA LEU A 742 3.51 16.50 38.64
C LEU A 742 3.34 16.18 37.15
N ILE A 743 4.13 16.81 36.26
CA ILE A 743 4.10 16.50 34.83
C ILE A 743 4.56 15.06 34.58
N PHE A 744 5.61 14.59 35.25
CA PHE A 744 6.08 13.21 35.14
C PHE A 744 5.04 12.21 35.67
N LEU A 745 4.38 12.53 36.78
CA LEU A 745 3.28 11.72 37.31
C LEU A 745 2.09 11.70 36.35
N LEU A 746 1.72 12.85 35.78
CA LEU A 746 0.64 12.97 34.80
C LEU A 746 0.96 12.16 33.54
N ILE A 747 2.22 12.20 33.06
CA ILE A 747 2.64 11.41 31.91
C ILE A 747 2.59 9.92 32.21
N PHE A 748 3.10 9.53 33.38
CA PHE A 748 3.12 8.15 33.83
C PHE A 748 1.71 7.56 33.95
N LEU A 749 0.74 8.36 34.42
CA LEU A 749 -0.61 7.90 34.72
C LEU A 749 -1.61 8.08 33.57
N PHE A 750 -1.53 9.16 32.78
CA PHE A 750 -2.65 9.59 31.93
C PHE A 750 -2.29 10.17 30.56
N VAL A 751 -1.21 10.93 30.47
CA VAL A 751 -0.92 11.80 29.31
C VAL A 751 0.27 11.27 28.53
N PRO A 752 0.17 11.06 27.21
CA PRO A 752 1.30 10.56 26.44
C PRO A 752 2.41 11.62 26.38
N TRP A 753 3.66 11.18 26.36
CA TRP A 753 4.83 12.08 26.38
C TRP A 753 4.82 13.09 25.21
N GLN A 754 4.13 12.77 24.11
CA GLN A 754 3.95 13.61 22.93
C GLN A 754 3.20 14.92 23.25
N VAL A 755 2.23 14.90 24.18
CA VAL A 755 1.54 16.12 24.65
C VAL A 755 2.52 17.02 25.38
N ALA A 756 3.32 16.44 26.28
CA ALA A 756 4.35 17.20 27.00
C ALA A 756 5.40 17.75 26.03
N PHE A 757 5.77 17.00 24.98
CA PHE A 757 6.69 17.48 23.95
C PHE A 757 6.12 18.67 23.17
N LEU A 758 4.83 18.63 22.79
CA LEU A 758 4.14 19.76 22.17
C LEU A 758 4.08 20.97 23.11
N GLY A 759 3.85 20.75 24.42
CA GLY A 759 3.94 21.77 25.45
C GLY A 759 5.33 22.41 25.53
N CYS A 760 6.39 21.60 25.56
CA CYS A 760 7.77 22.04 25.51
C CYS A 760 8.04 22.91 24.28
N TRP A 761 7.62 22.47 23.10
CA TRP A 761 7.79 23.24 21.86
C TRP A 761 7.06 24.59 21.93
N THR A 762 5.82 24.61 22.44
CA THR A 762 5.01 25.84 22.54
C THR A 762 5.64 26.84 23.51
N ILE A 763 6.06 26.38 24.69
CA ILE A 763 6.74 27.22 25.69
C ILE A 763 8.08 27.72 25.14
N HIS A 764 8.84 26.86 24.46
CA HIS A 764 10.14 27.23 23.89
C HIS A 764 10.01 28.24 22.75
N LEU A 765 8.97 28.12 21.91
CA LEU A 765 8.62 29.11 20.89
C LEU A 765 8.33 30.47 21.51
N TYR A 766 7.51 30.50 22.57
CA TYR A 766 7.21 31.72 23.31
C TYR A 766 8.46 32.35 23.93
N ASN A 767 9.30 31.54 24.61
CA ASN A 767 10.55 32.00 25.21
C ASN A 767 11.51 32.59 24.17
N CYS A 768 11.64 31.93 23.01
CA CYS A 768 12.44 32.44 21.90
C CYS A 768 11.87 33.76 21.34
N ALA A 769 10.55 33.88 21.22
CA ALA A 769 9.86 35.08 20.74
C ALA A 769 10.09 36.28 21.67
N VAL A 770 9.96 36.09 22.98
CA VAL A 770 10.20 37.13 23.99
C VAL A 770 11.69 37.52 24.00
N ALA A 771 12.61 36.55 23.96
CA ALA A 771 14.04 36.83 23.88
C ALA A 771 14.43 37.60 22.60
N GLN A 772 13.78 37.32 21.46
CA GLN A 772 14.03 38.01 20.19
C GLN A 772 13.76 39.52 20.29
N VAL A 773 12.71 39.92 21.00
CA VAL A 773 12.38 41.35 21.23
C VAL A 773 13.43 42.03 22.10
N HIS A 774 13.95 41.35 23.11
CA HIS A 774 15.02 41.88 23.98
C HIS A 774 16.34 42.05 23.21
N VAL A 775 16.70 41.07 22.38
CA VAL A 775 17.93 41.10 21.57
C VAL A 775 17.87 42.15 20.47
N ARG A 776 16.71 42.36 19.82
CA ARG A 776 16.55 43.31 18.70
C ARG A 776 16.04 44.70 19.08
N GLY A 777 15.41 44.86 20.25
CA GLY A 777 14.64 46.05 20.61
C GLY A 777 15.30 47.00 21.61
N GLY A 778 16.52 46.71 22.07
CA GLY A 778 17.28 47.59 22.96
C GLY A 778 18.04 48.70 22.22
N PRO A 779 18.27 49.87 22.86
CA PRO A 779 19.08 50.94 22.28
C PRO A 779 20.59 50.64 22.26
N ALA A 780 21.04 49.64 23.02
CA ALA A 780 22.42 49.16 23.09
C ALA A 780 22.50 47.68 22.66
N PRO A 781 23.64 47.23 22.08
CA PRO A 781 23.83 45.83 21.73
C PRO A 781 23.76 44.93 22.98
N PRO A 782 23.06 43.78 22.92
CA PRO A 782 22.94 42.88 24.07
C PRO A 782 24.30 42.26 24.43
N PRO A 783 24.52 41.87 25.70
CA PRO A 783 25.72 41.15 26.10
C PRO A 783 25.96 39.90 25.24
N PRO A 784 27.23 39.51 24.96
CA PRO A 784 27.54 38.39 24.07
C PRO A 784 26.86 37.07 24.46
N HIS A 785 26.77 36.78 25.75
CA HIS A 785 26.10 35.58 26.25
C HIS A 785 24.58 35.60 26.02
N VAL A 786 23.92 36.77 26.09
CA VAL A 786 22.47 36.90 25.84
C VAL A 786 22.16 36.63 24.37
N ALA A 787 22.94 37.21 23.46
CA ALA A 787 22.81 36.94 22.02
C ALA A 787 23.13 35.46 21.70
N GLY A 788 24.19 34.91 22.31
CA GLY A 788 24.57 33.50 22.19
C GLY A 788 23.46 32.55 22.66
N ASN A 789 22.82 32.82 23.80
CA ASN A 789 21.73 32.02 24.34
C ASN A 789 20.50 32.03 23.41
N HIS A 790 20.14 33.20 22.89
CA HIS A 790 19.05 33.31 21.91
C HIS A 790 19.35 32.50 20.65
N ASN A 791 20.60 32.55 20.15
CA ASN A 791 21.00 31.78 18.97
C ASN A 791 20.98 30.28 19.23
N HIS A 792 21.47 29.79 20.38
CA HIS A 792 21.36 28.37 20.74
C HIS A 792 19.89 27.91 20.83
N ASN A 793 19.06 28.67 21.55
CA ASN A 793 17.66 28.32 21.77
C ASN A 793 16.86 28.29 20.47
N THR A 794 17.10 29.22 19.55
CA THR A 794 16.42 29.24 18.24
C THR A 794 16.85 28.10 17.31
N HIS A 795 18.10 27.61 17.39
CA HIS A 795 18.49 26.39 16.67
C HIS A 795 17.80 25.15 17.25
N LEU A 796 17.69 25.04 18.58
CA LEU A 796 16.98 23.95 19.23
C LEU A 796 15.47 24.01 18.96
N LEU A 797 14.88 25.20 18.85
CA LEU A 797 13.50 25.38 18.42
C LEU A 797 13.28 24.85 17.00
N LEU A 798 14.21 25.14 16.08
CA LEU A 798 14.15 24.60 14.71
C LEU A 798 14.24 23.06 14.70
N LEU A 799 15.09 22.47 15.54
CA LEU A 799 15.16 21.01 15.70
C LEU A 799 13.84 20.44 16.23
N MET A 800 13.32 20.99 17.32
CA MET A 800 12.05 20.54 17.90
C MET A 800 10.89 20.66 16.91
N THR A 801 10.91 21.67 16.04
CA THR A 801 9.90 21.87 14.99
C THR A 801 9.88 20.73 13.98
N TRP A 802 11.04 20.18 13.60
CA TRP A 802 11.13 19.05 12.67
C TRP A 802 10.95 17.67 13.32
N LEU A 803 11.03 17.60 14.65
CA LEU A 803 10.62 16.42 15.41
C LEU A 803 9.10 16.32 15.59
N LEU A 804 8.35 17.43 15.48
CA LEU A 804 6.88 17.42 15.61
C LEU A 804 6.19 16.52 14.58
N PRO A 805 6.50 16.57 13.26
CA PRO A 805 5.90 15.65 12.28
C PRO A 805 6.14 14.16 12.57
N LEU A 806 7.20 13.82 13.33
CA LEU A 806 7.51 12.44 13.70
C LEU A 806 6.71 11.98 14.93
N ALA A 807 6.35 12.89 15.85
CA ALA A 807 5.60 12.59 17.06
C ALA A 807 4.08 12.86 16.94
N ALA A 808 3.67 13.79 16.08
CA ALA A 808 2.29 14.23 15.92
C ALA A 808 1.30 13.12 15.53
N PRO A 809 1.65 12.15 14.66
CA PRO A 809 0.70 11.09 14.29
C PRO A 809 0.19 10.29 15.50
N VAL A 810 1.08 9.95 16.44
CA VAL A 810 0.71 9.23 17.67
C VAL A 810 -0.12 10.10 18.60
N LEU A 811 0.21 11.40 18.70
CA LEU A 811 -0.59 12.37 19.46
C LEU A 811 -2.03 12.48 18.93
N VAL A 812 -2.22 12.49 17.61
CA VAL A 812 -3.55 12.53 17.00
C VAL A 812 -4.36 11.28 17.34
N VAL A 813 -3.71 10.10 17.39
CA VAL A 813 -4.36 8.86 17.85
C VAL A 813 -4.88 9.04 19.28
N TRP A 814 -4.03 9.50 20.21
CA TRP A 814 -4.43 9.69 21.61
C TRP A 814 -5.56 10.71 21.76
N ALA A 815 -5.47 11.86 21.09
CA ALA A 815 -6.49 12.91 21.17
C ALA A 815 -7.86 12.40 20.67
N ARG A 816 -7.87 11.61 19.59
CA ARG A 816 -9.08 10.96 19.09
C ARG A 816 -9.63 9.93 20.07
N THR A 817 -8.78 9.05 20.59
CA THR A 817 -9.21 8.03 21.55
C THR A 817 -9.78 8.68 22.81
N LEU A 818 -9.18 9.75 23.33
CA LEU A 818 -9.71 10.51 24.47
C LEU A 818 -11.09 11.12 24.16
N ALA A 819 -11.27 11.68 22.95
CA ALA A 819 -12.53 12.29 22.55
C ALA A 819 -13.68 11.28 22.42
N VAL A 820 -13.39 10.03 22.03
CA VAL A 820 -14.43 9.02 21.81
C VAL A 820 -14.63 8.10 23.02
N ALA A 821 -13.56 7.63 23.66
CA ALA A 821 -13.62 6.64 24.74
C ALA A 821 -13.52 7.25 26.15
N GLY A 822 -13.13 8.54 26.27
CA GLY A 822 -12.92 9.21 27.54
C GLY A 822 -11.68 8.71 28.30
N LEU A 823 -11.61 8.99 29.60
CA LEU A 823 -10.49 8.63 30.49
C LEU A 823 -10.57 7.19 31.04
N THR A 824 -11.60 6.42 30.66
CA THR A 824 -11.89 5.11 31.27
C THR A 824 -11.10 3.96 30.63
N THR A 825 -10.42 4.20 29.50
CA THR A 825 -9.61 3.19 28.82
C THR A 825 -8.14 3.31 29.20
N PRO A 826 -7.48 2.24 29.65
CA PRO A 826 -6.04 2.26 29.89
C PRO A 826 -5.30 2.60 28.58
N PHE A 827 -4.45 3.63 28.64
CA PHE A 827 -3.63 4.06 27.51
C PHE A 827 -2.29 3.33 27.55
N ASP A 828 -2.13 2.29 26.73
CA ASP A 828 -0.96 1.43 26.81
C ASP A 828 0.24 1.95 25.98
N GLY A 829 1.23 2.46 26.71
CA GLY A 829 2.64 2.46 26.34
C GLY A 829 3.21 3.68 25.60
N ASP A 830 2.58 4.84 25.73
CA ASP A 830 3.19 6.16 25.44
C ASP A 830 3.48 6.98 26.72
N HIS A 831 3.55 6.31 27.88
CA HIS A 831 3.76 6.95 29.18
C HIS A 831 5.23 6.94 29.62
N PHE A 832 6.15 6.65 28.70
CA PHE A 832 7.58 6.61 28.99
C PHE A 832 8.13 8.04 29.18
N VAL A 833 8.23 8.47 30.43
CA VAL A 833 8.65 9.82 30.85
C VAL A 833 10.00 10.25 30.24
N LEU A 834 10.95 9.31 30.13
CA LEU A 834 12.26 9.58 29.52
C LEU A 834 12.18 9.93 28.01
N GLY A 835 11.02 9.70 27.38
CA GLY A 835 10.74 10.16 26.01
C GLY A 835 10.78 11.69 25.86
N VAL A 836 10.41 12.43 26.90
CA VAL A 836 10.29 13.89 26.87
C VAL A 836 11.16 14.61 27.92
N ALA A 837 11.60 13.91 28.97
CA ALA A 837 12.41 14.49 30.05
C ALA A 837 13.60 15.36 29.59
N PRO A 838 14.40 14.97 28.56
CA PRO A 838 15.46 15.83 28.03
C PRO A 838 14.95 17.20 27.55
N PHE A 839 13.82 17.22 26.83
CA PHE A 839 13.25 18.45 26.30
C PHE A 839 12.62 19.31 27.40
N LEU A 840 11.98 18.70 28.40
CA LEU A 840 11.44 19.42 29.56
C LEU A 840 12.55 20.13 30.34
N LEU A 841 13.63 19.43 30.68
CA LEU A 841 14.78 20.01 31.38
C LEU A 841 15.47 21.10 30.55
N LEU A 842 15.59 20.89 29.24
CA LEU A 842 16.15 21.87 28.32
C LEU A 842 15.34 23.17 28.28
N VAL A 843 14.01 23.07 28.10
CA VAL A 843 13.11 24.22 27.98
C VAL A 843 12.96 24.94 29.32
N ASP A 844 12.88 24.19 30.43
CA ASP A 844 12.89 24.75 31.77
C ASP A 844 14.17 25.55 32.00
N PHE A 845 15.35 24.94 31.84
CA PHE A 845 16.62 25.62 32.04
C PHE A 845 16.77 26.88 31.18
N ALA A 846 16.38 26.81 29.90
CA ALA A 846 16.42 27.93 28.97
C ALA A 846 15.47 29.09 29.34
N SER A 847 14.46 28.85 30.19
CA SER A 847 13.47 29.83 30.58
C SER A 847 13.96 30.79 31.67
N TRP A 848 14.76 30.32 32.62
CA TRP A 848 15.20 31.06 33.81
C TRP A 848 16.69 31.42 33.84
N THR A 849 17.55 30.73 33.08
CA THR A 849 18.98 31.03 33.08
C THR A 849 19.29 32.39 32.40
N ASN A 850 20.15 33.19 33.04
CA ASN A 850 20.70 34.43 32.49
C ASN A 850 22.19 34.29 32.09
N GLY A 851 22.89 33.27 32.58
CA GLY A 851 24.27 32.94 32.20
C GLY A 851 24.35 32.15 30.88
N PRO A 852 25.55 31.81 30.38
CA PRO A 852 25.68 31.03 29.16
C PRO A 852 24.98 29.66 29.28
N ASN A 853 24.07 29.34 28.34
CA ASN A 853 23.21 28.15 28.42
C ASN A 853 23.99 26.83 28.31
N PHE A 854 25.02 26.81 27.47
CA PHE A 854 25.73 25.58 27.10
C PHE A 854 27.22 25.79 27.21
N GLU A 855 27.76 25.70 28.43
CA GLU A 855 29.21 25.77 28.62
C GLU A 855 29.86 24.41 28.41
N PRO A 856 30.89 24.34 27.55
CA PRO A 856 31.62 23.11 27.31
C PRO A 856 32.37 22.68 28.56
N GLN A 857 32.33 21.40 28.87
CA GLN A 857 33.09 20.82 30.00
C GLN A 857 34.55 20.60 29.62
N SER A 858 35.44 20.49 30.62
CA SER A 858 36.89 20.34 30.38
C SER A 858 37.24 19.11 29.53
N PHE A 859 36.50 18.01 29.67
CA PHE A 859 36.68 16.80 28.87
C PHE A 859 36.20 16.93 27.42
N GLU A 860 35.32 17.90 27.11
CA GLU A 860 34.83 18.14 25.75
C GLU A 860 35.90 18.69 24.81
N ARG A 861 37.08 19.04 25.34
CA ARG A 861 38.29 19.31 24.54
C ARG A 861 38.73 18.10 23.70
N ALA A 862 38.48 16.88 24.18
CA ALA A 862 38.78 15.66 23.45
C ALA A 862 37.63 15.27 22.51
N VAL A 863 36.40 15.19 23.04
CA VAL A 863 35.19 14.83 22.28
C VAL A 863 34.05 15.75 22.70
N SER A 864 33.68 16.68 21.83
CA SER A 864 32.54 17.58 22.06
C SER A 864 31.19 16.85 21.92
N VAL A 865 30.21 17.23 22.75
CA VAL A 865 28.84 16.70 22.67
C VAL A 865 28.17 16.98 21.32
N ARG A 866 28.69 17.93 20.51
CA ARG A 866 28.17 18.24 19.18
C ARG A 866 28.10 17.02 18.27
N TRP A 867 28.98 16.02 18.45
CA TRP A 867 28.97 14.77 17.68
C TRP A 867 27.67 13.98 17.82
N ALA A 868 26.90 14.20 18.88
CA ALA A 868 25.55 13.65 19.00
C ALA A 868 24.61 14.13 17.88
N PHE A 869 24.77 15.38 17.41
CA PHE A 869 24.02 15.89 16.25
C PHE A 869 24.51 15.31 14.92
N ALA A 870 25.79 14.94 14.81
CA ALA A 870 26.28 14.19 13.64
C ALA A 870 25.67 12.78 13.60
N ALA A 871 25.57 12.10 14.75
CA ALA A 871 24.90 10.81 14.87
C ALA A 871 23.39 10.91 14.53
N LEU A 872 22.71 11.95 15.01
CA LEU A 872 21.33 12.25 14.62
C LEU A 872 21.20 12.47 13.11
N GLY A 873 22.09 13.25 12.51
CA GLY A 873 22.14 13.46 11.06
C GLY A 873 22.31 12.14 10.29
N ALA A 874 23.24 11.29 10.72
CA ALA A 874 23.46 9.98 10.11
C ALA A 874 22.22 9.08 10.23
N ALA A 875 21.59 8.99 11.41
CA ALA A 875 20.37 8.21 11.61
C ALA A 875 19.22 8.73 10.74
N ALA A 876 19.04 10.05 10.66
CA ALA A 876 18.04 10.71 9.82
C ALA A 876 18.20 10.39 8.33
N PHE A 877 19.41 10.50 7.79
CA PHE A 877 19.65 10.25 6.36
C PHE A 877 19.67 8.76 6.02
N LEU A 878 20.26 7.91 6.85
CA LEU A 878 20.48 6.49 6.55
C LEU A 878 19.32 5.57 6.94
N LEU A 879 18.55 5.92 7.96
CA LEU A 879 17.48 5.04 8.47
C LEU A 879 16.11 5.74 8.51
N GLY A 880 16.08 7.07 8.41
CA GLY A 880 14.87 7.86 8.67
C GLY A 880 13.76 7.75 7.62
N SER A 881 14.05 7.40 6.36
CA SER A 881 12.99 7.11 5.37
C SER A 881 12.19 5.87 5.78
N ARG A 882 12.88 4.89 6.38
CA ARG A 882 12.33 3.59 6.74
C ARG A 882 11.79 3.56 8.17
N LYS A 883 12.51 4.15 9.12
CA LYS A 883 12.23 4.11 10.56
C LYS A 883 12.13 5.53 11.09
N ALA A 884 11.03 6.21 10.79
CA ALA A 884 10.79 7.58 11.26
C ALA A 884 10.85 7.69 12.80
N TYR A 885 10.30 6.71 13.53
CA TYR A 885 10.40 6.66 15.00
C TYR A 885 11.85 6.69 15.51
N PHE A 886 12.77 6.02 14.81
CA PHE A 886 14.16 5.89 15.24
C PHE A 886 14.89 7.24 15.20
N VAL A 887 14.52 8.14 14.28
CA VAL A 887 15.08 9.49 14.22
C VAL A 887 14.72 10.28 15.48
N PHE A 888 13.48 10.16 15.96
CA PHE A 888 13.06 10.78 17.22
C PHE A 888 13.81 10.16 18.41
N ASP A 889 13.97 8.84 18.43
CA ASP A 889 14.72 8.13 19.49
C ASP A 889 16.19 8.55 19.57
N VAL A 890 16.85 8.76 18.43
CA VAL A 890 18.23 9.29 18.42
C VAL A 890 18.24 10.76 18.82
N ALA A 891 17.23 11.55 18.44
CA ALA A 891 17.15 12.96 18.80
C ALA A 891 16.97 13.17 20.31
N LYS A 892 16.10 12.40 20.97
CA LYS A 892 15.92 12.47 22.43
C LYS A 892 17.20 12.07 23.17
N VAL A 893 17.95 11.09 22.66
CA VAL A 893 19.26 10.71 23.23
C VAL A 893 20.28 11.82 23.01
N ALA A 894 20.36 12.42 21.82
CA ALA A 894 21.29 13.51 21.52
C ALA A 894 21.02 14.73 22.41
N VAL A 895 19.76 15.14 22.56
CA VAL A 895 19.37 16.22 23.47
C VAL A 895 19.62 15.82 24.93
N GLY A 896 19.34 14.57 25.31
CA GLY A 896 19.64 14.04 26.64
C GLY A 896 21.12 14.14 27.00
N LEU A 897 22.03 13.79 26.09
CA LEU A 897 23.47 13.94 26.27
C LEU A 897 23.86 15.41 26.46
N VAL A 898 23.29 16.32 25.67
CA VAL A 898 23.50 17.77 25.82
C VAL A 898 23.05 18.25 27.20
N VAL A 899 21.87 17.84 27.65
CA VAL A 899 21.33 18.21 28.96
C VAL A 899 22.23 17.65 30.07
N LEU A 900 22.59 16.37 30.02
CA LEU A 900 23.41 15.73 31.06
C LEU A 900 24.80 16.37 31.18
N VAL A 901 25.45 16.68 30.04
CA VAL A 901 26.82 17.18 30.02
C VAL A 901 26.91 18.69 30.28
N ARG A 902 26.11 19.51 29.58
CA ARG A 902 26.26 20.97 29.58
C ARG A 902 25.29 21.70 30.52
N ILE A 903 24.16 21.09 30.88
CA ILE A 903 23.17 21.66 31.81
C ILE A 903 23.28 21.03 33.20
N GLY A 904 23.42 19.71 33.27
CA GLY A 904 23.42 18.90 34.49
C GLY A 904 24.30 19.43 35.62
N PRO A 905 25.60 19.74 35.37
CA PRO A 905 26.49 20.25 36.41
C PRO A 905 25.97 21.52 37.11
N ARG A 906 25.23 22.38 36.40
CA ARG A 906 24.64 23.62 36.93
C ARG A 906 23.26 23.40 37.53
N TYR A 907 22.44 22.61 36.84
CA TYR A 907 21.06 22.31 37.25
C TYR A 907 21.02 21.60 38.61
N TRP A 908 21.92 20.64 38.84
CA TRP A 908 21.95 19.82 40.06
C TRP A 908 22.79 20.42 41.21
N ALA A 909 23.74 21.32 40.92
CA ALA A 909 24.49 22.03 41.96
C ALA A 909 23.55 22.88 42.85
N GLY A 910 22.50 23.46 42.27
CA GLY A 910 21.45 24.16 43.03
C GLY A 910 20.60 23.22 43.91
N LEU A 911 20.38 21.98 43.49
CA LEU A 911 19.58 20.99 44.24
C LEU A 911 20.33 20.48 45.50
N ARG A 912 21.65 20.33 45.43
CA ARG A 912 22.50 19.96 46.58
C ARG A 912 22.49 21.02 47.67
N GLY A 913 22.52 22.31 47.32
CA GLY A 913 22.40 23.40 48.29
C GLY A 913 21.01 23.44 48.97
N LEU A 914 19.96 23.08 48.25
CA LEU A 914 18.57 23.07 48.72
C LEU A 914 18.24 21.89 49.67
N LEU A 915 18.88 20.74 49.48
CA LEU A 915 18.78 19.57 50.36
C LEU A 915 19.62 19.72 51.63
N LEU A 916 20.76 20.40 51.56
CA LEU A 916 21.63 20.67 52.72
C LEU A 916 21.06 21.79 53.62
N CYS A 917 20.47 22.86 53.06
CA CYS A 917 19.78 23.89 53.85
C CYS A 917 18.49 23.41 54.54
N GLY A 918 17.95 22.24 54.18
CA GLY A 918 16.74 21.68 54.83
C GLY A 918 17.00 20.95 56.14
N LEU A 919 18.28 20.73 56.50
CA LEU A 919 18.70 20.01 57.71
C LEU A 919 19.27 20.94 58.80
N GLU A 920 19.32 22.26 58.56
CA GLU A 920 19.79 23.28 59.52
C GLU A 920 18.72 24.34 59.86
N CYS A 921 17.43 24.01 59.82
CA CYS A 921 16.36 24.86 60.37
C CYS A 921 15.56 24.12 61.44
#